data_AF-A0A9W7HH12-F1
#
_entry.id   AF-A0A9W7HH12-F1
#
_cell.length_a   1.000
_cell.length_b   1.000
_cell.length_c   1.000
_cell.angle_alpha   90.00
_cell.angle_beta   90.00
_cell.angle_gamma   90.00
#
_symmetry.space_group_name_H-M   'P 1'
#
loop_
_entity.id
_entity.type
_entity.pdbx_description
1 polymer ?
#
loop_
_entity_poly.entity_id
_entity_poly.type
_entity_poly.pdbx_seq_one_letter_code
_entity_poly.pdbx_strand_id
1 'polypeptide(L)'
;MENQQMKSDNGNSENFNEKMISPTGNSTSNIIVNHDFSNGLHSWHPHCCNGFVVSSEFGYLGELPTRSGGNYAVVTNRTECWQGLEQDITGKISPGSAYSVSAYVGVSGPLSGSTDVLATLKLENHGSATSYWLIGKKSVSKEKWEIVEGTFSLSTMPERLVFYLEGPSPGVELLIDSVVISCSSSSKSESARIGAGDENIIINPQFEDGLNNWSGRGCKIVLHDSMADGKIVPQSGKVFASATERTQNWNGIQQEITGRVQRKLAYNVEAVVRIFGNNVTTATVQATLWVQTPGRNDQYVGIANVQATDKDWVQLQGKFLLNGSPSRVVIYLEGPPPGTDLLVNALVVKHAEKIPPSPPPVIENPDFGVNIITNSQLNDGTNGWFPLGNCNLSVGLGSPHILPPMARASLGVHEPLSGRYIHVRNRTQTWMGPAQIITDKLKLFLTYQVSAWVRLGSGANGHQNVNVALGVDSQWVNGGQVEINDDTWHEIGGSFRIEKQPSKVMVYIQGPAAGVDLMVAGVQIFPVDRKARFKHLRHQTDKIRKRDVTLKFSGTGSSSLSGTSVKVVQMQNSFPIGSCISRTNIDNEDFVDFFVKNFNWAVFGNELKWYWTEPQQGNFNYKDADDLLALCQNHNIESRGHCIFWEVQDTVQQWIQALNNDDLKKAVQNRLTDLLTRYKGKFRHYDVNNEMMHGSFYQDRLGKDIRANMFKNANQLDPSATLFVNDYHVEDGCDTRSCPERYIEHILDLQEQGAPVGGIGIQGHIDSPVGPVVCTALDKLGILGLPIWFTELDVSSINEHVRGEDLEVMLREAFAHPAVEGVVLWGFWELFMSRDNAHLVNAEGDINETGKRFLALKHEWLSHARGHVDEQGQFQFRGFHGTYVVELITASKTVTKTFVVDKDNSPLVVPIDL
;
A
#
# COMPACT_ATOMS: atom_id res chain seq x y z
N MET A 1 -40.75 -43.87 14.98
CA MET A 1 -41.20 -45.26 15.00
C MET A 1 -39.97 -46.13 15.08
N GLU A 2 -39.94 -46.93 16.15
CA GLU A 2 -39.07 -48.07 16.49
C GLU A 2 -38.66 -48.94 15.27
N ASN A 3 -37.56 -49.68 15.22
CA ASN A 3 -36.89 -50.46 16.28
C ASN A 3 -35.45 -50.86 15.86
N GLN A 4 -34.57 -51.02 16.86
CA GLN A 4 -33.26 -51.69 16.79
C GLN A 4 -33.38 -53.21 17.04
N GLN A 5 -32.37 -53.98 16.58
CA GLN A 5 -31.58 -55.04 17.28
C GLN A 5 -31.21 -56.17 16.28
N MET A 6 -29.95 -56.58 16.01
CA MET A 6 -28.68 -56.76 16.74
C MET A 6 -28.48 -58.17 17.34
N LYS A 7 -27.25 -58.68 17.14
CA LYS A 7 -26.52 -59.84 17.74
C LYS A 7 -26.53 -61.16 16.93
N SER A 8 -25.40 -61.85 16.73
CA SER A 8 -24.38 -62.21 17.73
C SER A 8 -23.00 -62.56 17.15
N ASP A 9 -21.98 -62.30 17.98
CA ASP A 9 -20.58 -62.72 17.90
C ASP A 9 -20.38 -64.23 18.16
N ASN A 10 -19.26 -64.78 17.68
CA ASN A 10 -18.33 -65.55 18.52
C ASN A 10 -16.96 -65.72 17.86
N GLY A 11 -15.89 -65.56 18.65
CA GLY A 11 -14.50 -65.59 18.22
C GLY A 11 -13.68 -66.80 18.70
N ASN A 12 -12.37 -66.67 18.43
CA ASN A 12 -11.18 -67.41 18.86
C ASN A 12 -10.80 -68.75 18.18
N SER A 13 -9.66 -68.78 17.47
CA SER A 13 -8.37 -69.25 18.03
C SER A 13 -7.22 -69.16 17.02
N GLU A 14 -5.99 -69.13 17.56
CA GLU A 14 -4.71 -68.69 17.01
C GLU A 14 -3.97 -69.67 16.06
N ASN A 15 -3.00 -69.11 15.32
CA ASN A 15 -1.59 -69.55 15.14
C ASN A 15 -1.03 -69.93 13.75
N PHE A 16 0.07 -69.23 13.42
CA PHE A 16 1.23 -69.51 12.56
C PHE A 16 1.04 -69.97 11.10
N ASN A 17 1.46 -69.11 10.16
CA ASN A 17 2.50 -69.49 9.17
C ASN A 17 3.06 -68.27 8.42
N GLU A 18 4.38 -68.07 8.60
CA GLU A 18 5.22 -67.23 7.74
C GLU A 18 5.23 -67.76 6.30
N LYS A 19 5.14 -66.86 5.31
CA LYS A 19 5.70 -67.10 3.97
C LYS A 19 5.86 -65.81 3.16
N MET A 20 7.14 -65.52 2.86
CA MET A 20 7.71 -64.83 1.70
C MET A 20 6.98 -63.60 1.13
N ILE A 21 7.61 -62.43 1.29
CA ILE A 21 7.42 -61.28 0.41
C ILE A 21 8.78 -60.99 -0.25
N SER A 22 8.86 -61.18 -1.56
CA SER A 22 9.83 -60.53 -2.43
C SER A 22 9.32 -59.14 -2.83
N PRO A 23 10.19 -58.13 -3.00
CA PRO A 23 9.79 -56.75 -3.23
C PRO A 23 9.77 -56.38 -4.73
N THR A 24 8.71 -55.72 -5.18
CA THR A 24 8.67 -54.82 -6.35
C THR A 24 7.60 -53.76 -6.02
N GLY A 25 7.76 -52.45 -6.17
CA GLY A 25 8.73 -51.60 -6.85
C GLY A 25 7.94 -50.49 -7.55
N ASN A 26 8.00 -49.24 -7.06
CA ASN A 26 7.44 -48.06 -7.73
C ASN A 26 8.62 -47.13 -8.03
N SER A 27 9.06 -47.07 -9.30
CA SER A 27 10.31 -46.42 -9.70
C SER A 27 10.16 -44.91 -9.89
N THR A 28 10.87 -44.10 -9.12
CA THR A 28 11.37 -42.80 -9.60
C THR A 28 12.51 -43.07 -10.58
N SER A 29 12.41 -42.62 -11.83
CA SER A 29 13.45 -42.89 -12.83
C SER A 29 14.70 -42.05 -12.54
N ASN A 30 15.80 -42.71 -12.17
CA ASN A 30 17.13 -42.08 -12.08
C ASN A 30 17.53 -41.51 -13.45
N ILE A 31 17.91 -40.24 -13.52
CA ILE A 31 18.32 -39.59 -14.77
C ILE A 31 19.78 -39.88 -15.14
N ILE A 32 20.58 -40.37 -14.19
CA ILE A 32 21.95 -40.83 -14.42
C ILE A 32 21.92 -42.20 -15.10
N VAL A 33 22.61 -42.31 -16.24
CA VAL A 33 22.81 -43.56 -16.96
C VAL A 33 23.99 -44.32 -16.36
N ASN A 34 23.84 -45.64 -16.25
CA ASN A 34 24.88 -46.52 -15.69
C ASN A 34 25.34 -46.06 -14.29
N HIS A 35 24.35 -45.76 -13.45
CA HIS A 35 24.53 -45.18 -12.12
C HIS A 35 25.21 -46.09 -11.10
N ASP A 36 25.25 -47.40 -11.36
CA ASP A 36 25.78 -48.47 -10.50
C ASP A 36 27.06 -49.10 -11.11
N PHE A 37 27.58 -48.52 -12.19
CA PHE A 37 28.78 -48.97 -12.89
C PHE A 37 28.75 -50.44 -13.36
N SER A 38 27.57 -51.04 -13.49
CA SER A 38 27.37 -52.41 -13.99
C SER A 38 27.92 -52.60 -15.41
N ASN A 39 27.95 -51.55 -16.23
CA ASN A 39 28.51 -51.54 -17.59
C ASN A 39 29.87 -50.82 -17.68
N GLY A 40 30.70 -50.87 -16.63
CA GLY A 40 31.97 -50.15 -16.58
C GLY A 40 31.76 -48.63 -16.46
N LEU A 41 32.60 -47.82 -17.09
CA LEU A 41 32.45 -46.36 -17.15
C LEU A 41 31.58 -45.88 -18.31
N HIS A 42 30.73 -46.73 -18.90
CA HIS A 42 29.85 -46.30 -19.98
C HIS A 42 29.00 -45.10 -19.55
N SER A 43 28.99 -44.02 -20.37
CA SER A 43 28.35 -42.72 -20.08
C SER A 43 28.99 -41.87 -18.96
N TRP A 44 30.08 -42.32 -18.35
CA TRP A 44 30.87 -41.56 -17.38
C TRP A 44 32.25 -41.24 -17.95
N HIS A 45 32.71 -40.00 -17.71
CA HIS A 45 34.00 -39.53 -18.21
C HIS A 45 34.89 -39.08 -17.05
N PRO A 46 36.13 -39.60 -16.95
CA PRO A 46 37.13 -39.04 -16.05
C PRO A 46 37.52 -37.63 -16.50
N HIS A 47 37.38 -36.64 -15.61
CA HIS A 47 37.68 -35.25 -15.90
C HIS A 47 39.13 -34.93 -15.53
N CYS A 48 40.02 -34.97 -16.53
CA CYS A 48 41.47 -34.76 -16.37
C CYS A 48 42.16 -35.70 -15.36
N CYS A 49 41.61 -36.90 -15.16
CA CYS A 49 42.15 -37.95 -14.30
C CYS A 49 41.95 -39.33 -14.95
N ASN A 50 42.33 -40.41 -14.26
CA ASN A 50 42.05 -41.77 -14.70
C ASN A 50 40.86 -42.34 -13.93
N GLY A 51 40.01 -43.09 -14.61
CA GLY A 51 38.91 -43.82 -13.99
C GLY A 51 38.86 -45.25 -14.50
N PHE A 52 38.58 -46.20 -13.61
CA PHE A 52 38.27 -47.58 -13.96
C PHE A 52 37.23 -48.15 -12.99
N VAL A 53 36.64 -49.29 -13.34
CA VAL A 53 35.63 -49.96 -12.51
C VAL A 53 36.22 -51.21 -11.89
N VAL A 54 35.98 -51.39 -10.59
CA VAL A 54 36.34 -52.59 -9.84
C VAL A 54 35.08 -53.40 -9.60
N SER A 55 35.13 -54.69 -9.92
CA SER A 55 34.07 -55.63 -9.59
C SER A 55 34.28 -56.17 -8.18
N SER A 56 33.21 -56.25 -7.38
CA SER A 56 33.26 -56.73 -6.00
C SER A 56 33.75 -58.17 -5.83
N GLU A 57 33.85 -58.97 -6.89
CA GLU A 57 34.37 -60.35 -6.86
C GLU A 57 35.91 -60.44 -6.87
N PHE A 58 36.61 -59.38 -7.30
CA PHE A 58 38.07 -59.32 -7.34
C PHE A 58 38.54 -58.05 -6.62
N GLY A 59 38.64 -58.12 -5.29
CA GLY A 59 39.00 -56.99 -4.43
C GLY A 59 40.26 -56.28 -4.89
N TYR A 60 40.13 -54.99 -5.22
CA TYR A 60 41.25 -54.08 -5.34
C TYR A 60 41.84 -53.84 -3.94
N LEU A 61 43.17 -53.67 -3.88
CA LEU A 61 44.01 -53.64 -2.68
C LEU A 61 43.36 -53.02 -1.43
N GLY A 62 42.83 -53.87 -0.54
CA GLY A 62 42.78 -53.64 0.91
C GLY A 62 41.80 -52.60 1.49
N GLU A 63 40.72 -52.17 0.81
CA GLU A 63 39.74 -51.23 1.41
C GLU A 63 38.26 -51.53 1.08
N LEU A 64 37.40 -51.12 2.02
CA LEU A 64 35.92 -51.14 2.15
C LEU A 64 35.08 -52.18 1.36
N PRO A 65 34.33 -53.09 2.03
CA PRO A 65 33.38 -53.97 1.35
C PRO A 65 32.21 -53.18 0.74
N THR A 66 31.86 -53.47 -0.52
CA THR A 66 30.70 -52.91 -1.22
C THR A 66 29.40 -53.36 -0.56
N ARG A 67 28.41 -52.47 -0.42
CA ARG A 67 27.14 -52.76 0.27
C ARG A 67 26.21 -53.71 -0.51
N SER A 68 26.43 -53.86 -1.81
CA SER A 68 25.50 -54.47 -2.78
C SER A 68 26.04 -55.67 -3.57
N GLY A 69 27.32 -56.02 -3.42
CA GLY A 69 27.97 -56.99 -4.34
C GLY A 69 28.01 -56.48 -5.80
N GLY A 70 27.96 -55.15 -5.98
CA GLY A 70 27.99 -54.47 -7.27
C GLY A 70 29.35 -53.87 -7.60
N ASN A 71 29.46 -53.33 -8.81
CA ASN A 71 30.65 -52.64 -9.30
C ASN A 71 30.75 -51.22 -8.70
N TYR A 72 31.95 -50.70 -8.53
CA TYR A 72 32.17 -49.28 -8.18
C TYR A 72 33.27 -48.66 -9.03
N ALA A 73 33.19 -47.36 -9.27
CA ALA A 73 34.21 -46.61 -9.99
C ALA A 73 35.31 -46.14 -9.05
N VAL A 74 36.56 -46.24 -9.51
CA VAL A 74 37.76 -45.72 -8.84
C VAL A 74 38.34 -44.62 -9.72
N VAL A 75 38.41 -43.41 -9.17
CA VAL A 75 39.05 -42.26 -9.81
C VAL A 75 40.43 -42.05 -9.20
N THR A 76 41.47 -42.28 -10.00
CA THR A 76 42.87 -42.27 -9.59
C THR A 76 43.68 -41.26 -10.42
N ASN A 77 44.98 -41.14 -10.12
CA ASN A 77 45.91 -40.20 -10.78
C ASN A 77 45.44 -38.74 -10.71
N ARG A 78 44.79 -38.38 -9.60
CA ARG A 78 44.25 -37.04 -9.37
C ARG A 78 45.35 -36.10 -8.85
N THR A 79 45.72 -35.10 -9.64
CA THR A 79 46.70 -34.05 -9.28
C THR A 79 46.06 -32.78 -8.74
N GLU A 80 44.74 -32.61 -8.91
CA GLU A 80 43.97 -31.46 -8.47
C GLU A 80 42.64 -31.90 -7.82
N CYS A 81 42.09 -31.10 -6.91
CA CYS A 81 40.87 -31.47 -6.18
C CYS A 81 39.60 -31.44 -7.05
N TRP A 82 39.59 -30.69 -8.15
CA TRP A 82 38.45 -30.59 -9.07
C TRP A 82 38.37 -31.76 -10.08
N GLN A 83 39.42 -32.58 -10.17
CA GLN A 83 39.42 -33.76 -11.03
C GLN A 83 38.51 -34.84 -10.45
N GLY A 84 37.71 -35.48 -11.29
CA GLY A 84 36.58 -36.28 -10.83
C GLY A 84 35.94 -37.12 -11.92
N LEU A 85 34.73 -37.62 -11.65
CA LEU A 85 33.95 -38.38 -12.63
C LEU A 85 32.69 -37.60 -13.01
N GLU A 86 32.47 -37.41 -14.32
CA GLU A 86 31.42 -36.53 -14.84
C GLU A 86 30.47 -37.23 -15.83
N GLN A 87 29.22 -36.78 -15.88
CA GLN A 87 28.21 -37.20 -16.86
C GLN A 87 27.39 -35.99 -17.33
N ASP A 88 27.22 -35.88 -18.65
CA ASP A 88 26.39 -34.84 -19.27
C ASP A 88 24.90 -35.15 -19.04
N ILE A 89 24.20 -34.24 -18.37
CA ILE A 89 22.78 -34.39 -18.03
C ILE A 89 21.89 -33.38 -18.73
N THR A 90 22.42 -32.62 -19.70
CA THR A 90 21.72 -31.53 -20.41
C THR A 90 20.35 -31.95 -20.94
N GLY A 91 20.30 -33.08 -21.64
CA GLY A 91 19.06 -33.61 -22.24
C GLY A 91 18.17 -34.40 -21.28
N LYS A 92 18.49 -34.43 -19.98
CA LYS A 92 17.81 -35.25 -18.96
C LYS A 92 17.12 -34.43 -17.87
N ILE A 93 17.23 -33.12 -17.96
CA ILE A 93 16.62 -32.19 -17.01
C ILE A 93 15.68 -31.19 -17.70
N SER A 94 14.77 -30.61 -16.93
CA SER A 94 13.78 -29.63 -17.38
C SER A 94 13.89 -28.35 -16.52
N PRO A 95 13.93 -27.15 -17.13
CA PRO A 95 13.94 -25.92 -16.37
C PRO A 95 12.67 -25.78 -15.51
N GLY A 96 12.83 -25.25 -14.30
CA GLY A 96 11.77 -25.15 -13.28
C GLY A 96 11.50 -26.43 -12.49
N SER A 97 12.10 -27.57 -12.85
CA SER A 97 11.96 -28.82 -12.08
C SER A 97 13.05 -28.92 -11.00
N ALA A 98 12.68 -29.46 -9.83
CA ALA A 98 13.61 -29.75 -8.75
C ALA A 98 14.17 -31.17 -8.86
N TYR A 99 15.48 -31.30 -8.72
CA TYR A 99 16.20 -32.56 -8.77
C TYR A 99 16.89 -32.82 -7.43
N SER A 100 16.75 -34.05 -6.92
CA SER A 100 17.52 -34.53 -5.77
C SER A 100 18.70 -35.36 -6.25
N VAL A 101 19.86 -35.16 -5.63
CA VAL A 101 21.12 -35.87 -5.88
C VAL A 101 21.47 -36.68 -4.63
N SER A 102 21.80 -37.95 -4.81
CA SER A 102 22.36 -38.84 -3.79
C SER A 102 23.49 -39.65 -4.41
N ALA A 103 24.72 -39.49 -3.92
CA ALA A 103 25.87 -40.24 -4.39
C ALA A 103 26.54 -40.96 -3.22
N TYR A 104 26.69 -42.28 -3.33
CA TYR A 104 27.46 -43.09 -2.37
C TYR A 104 28.93 -43.07 -2.77
N VAL A 105 29.77 -42.51 -1.90
CA VAL A 105 31.18 -42.22 -2.16
C VAL A 105 32.08 -42.71 -1.02
N GLY A 106 33.31 -43.08 -1.38
CA GLY A 106 34.37 -43.51 -0.49
C GLY A 106 35.69 -42.90 -0.93
N VAL A 107 36.75 -43.07 -0.15
CA VAL A 107 38.09 -42.56 -0.48
C VAL A 107 39.17 -43.59 -0.16
N SER A 108 40.23 -43.63 -0.97
CA SER A 108 41.40 -44.50 -0.79
C SER A 108 42.73 -43.75 -1.02
N GLY A 109 43.88 -44.33 -0.63
CA GLY A 109 45.21 -43.71 -0.82
C GLY A 109 45.82 -43.04 0.43
N PRO A 110 46.82 -42.15 0.34
CA PRO A 110 47.56 -41.61 1.50
C PRO A 110 46.76 -40.51 2.25
N LEU A 111 45.74 -40.89 3.02
CA LEU A 111 44.90 -40.00 3.83
C LEU A 111 45.02 -40.30 5.33
N SER A 112 45.15 -39.26 6.15
CA SER A 112 45.00 -39.31 7.62
C SER A 112 43.80 -38.46 8.04
N GLY A 113 42.74 -39.08 8.56
CA GLY A 113 41.50 -38.38 8.93
C GLY A 113 40.43 -38.41 7.83
N SER A 114 39.62 -37.36 7.74
CA SER A 114 38.57 -37.20 6.74
C SER A 114 38.95 -36.15 5.67
N THR A 115 38.30 -36.25 4.51
CA THR A 115 38.45 -35.34 3.38
C THR A 115 37.10 -35.09 2.75
N ASP A 116 36.93 -33.95 2.09
CA ASP A 116 35.64 -33.61 1.48
C ASP A 116 35.49 -34.19 0.08
N VAL A 117 34.32 -34.76 -0.20
CA VAL A 117 33.82 -35.09 -1.53
C VAL A 117 32.61 -34.20 -1.82
N LEU A 118 32.57 -33.66 -3.04
CA LEU A 118 31.63 -32.65 -3.49
C LEU A 118 30.85 -33.16 -4.70
N ALA A 119 29.56 -32.85 -4.74
CA ALA A 119 28.72 -32.99 -5.92
C ALA A 119 28.52 -31.59 -6.53
N THR A 120 28.91 -31.43 -7.79
CA THR A 120 28.96 -30.11 -8.44
C THR A 120 28.30 -30.16 -9.82
N LEU A 121 27.65 -29.07 -10.23
CA LEU A 121 27.18 -28.85 -11.59
C LEU A 121 28.10 -27.88 -12.32
N LYS A 122 28.50 -28.23 -13.53
CA LYS A 122 29.22 -27.38 -14.46
C LYS A 122 28.26 -26.89 -15.55
N LEU A 123 28.11 -25.57 -15.65
CA LEU A 123 27.21 -24.88 -16.58
C LEU A 123 28.03 -24.14 -17.65
N GLU A 124 27.82 -24.50 -18.92
CA GLU A 124 28.50 -23.91 -20.08
C GLU A 124 27.47 -23.20 -20.98
N ASN A 125 27.72 -21.92 -21.29
CA ASN A 125 26.85 -21.06 -22.12
C ASN A 125 27.69 -20.28 -23.14
N HIS A 126 27.23 -20.16 -24.39
CA HIS A 126 27.95 -19.44 -25.44
C HIS A 126 28.28 -17.99 -25.06
N GLY A 127 29.57 -17.64 -25.14
CA GLY A 127 30.07 -16.28 -24.86
C GLY A 127 30.17 -15.90 -23.37
N SER A 128 29.89 -16.82 -22.45
CA SER A 128 30.05 -16.61 -20.99
C SER A 128 31.12 -17.53 -20.40
N ALA A 129 31.72 -17.13 -19.27
CA ALA A 129 32.62 -18.00 -18.52
C ALA A 129 31.84 -19.20 -17.93
N THR A 130 32.46 -20.39 -17.93
CA THR A 130 31.90 -21.60 -17.30
C THR A 130 31.64 -21.35 -15.81
N SER A 131 30.43 -21.69 -15.35
CA SER A 131 30.02 -21.57 -13.95
C SER A 131 29.97 -22.93 -13.28
N TYR A 132 30.33 -22.99 -12.00
CA TYR A 132 30.34 -24.21 -11.19
C TYR A 132 29.47 -24.02 -9.95
N TRP A 133 28.50 -24.92 -9.73
CA TRP A 133 27.55 -24.85 -8.62
C TRP A 133 27.74 -26.05 -7.70
N LEU A 134 28.14 -25.80 -6.46
CA LEU A 134 28.23 -26.84 -5.43
C LEU A 134 26.82 -27.24 -4.99
N ILE A 135 26.47 -28.51 -5.19
CA ILE A 135 25.14 -29.09 -4.90
C ILE A 135 25.12 -29.81 -3.57
N GLY A 136 26.20 -30.51 -3.22
CA GLY A 136 26.30 -31.29 -2.00
C GLY A 136 27.75 -31.45 -1.57
N LYS A 137 27.99 -31.56 -0.26
CA LYS A 137 29.32 -31.72 0.33
C LYS A 137 29.25 -32.72 1.48
N LYS A 138 30.19 -33.67 1.51
CA LYS A 138 30.32 -34.63 2.63
C LYS A 138 31.78 -34.87 2.97
N SER A 139 32.10 -34.87 4.26
CA SER A 139 33.41 -35.32 4.75
C SER A 139 33.44 -36.85 4.85
N VAL A 140 34.33 -37.48 4.09
CA VAL A 140 34.48 -38.93 3.90
C VAL A 140 35.80 -39.40 4.50
N SER A 141 35.82 -40.61 5.05
CA SER A 141 37.03 -41.26 5.59
C SER A 141 37.20 -42.64 4.97
N LYS A 142 38.35 -43.28 5.16
CA LYS A 142 38.63 -44.64 4.66
C LYS A 142 37.82 -45.74 5.32
N GLU A 143 37.14 -45.43 6.43
CA GLU A 143 36.53 -46.41 7.33
C GLU A 143 35.10 -46.77 6.92
N LYS A 144 34.44 -45.96 6.08
CA LYS A 144 33.09 -46.21 5.59
C LYS A 144 32.75 -45.44 4.31
N TRP A 145 31.83 -46.02 3.54
CA TRP A 145 31.10 -45.31 2.50
C TRP A 145 30.16 -44.27 3.11
N GLU A 146 30.07 -43.11 2.48
CA GLU A 146 29.26 -41.98 2.89
C GLU A 146 28.37 -41.50 1.75
N ILE A 147 27.28 -40.80 2.08
CA ILE A 147 26.36 -40.26 1.08
C ILE A 147 26.58 -38.75 0.96
N VAL A 148 26.86 -38.30 -0.26
CA VAL A 148 26.77 -36.89 -0.66
C VAL A 148 25.35 -36.64 -1.16
N GLU A 149 24.62 -35.76 -0.46
CA GLU A 149 23.26 -35.38 -0.81
C GLU A 149 23.18 -33.90 -1.16
N GLY A 150 22.27 -33.56 -2.08
CA GLY A 150 22.02 -32.19 -2.47
C GLY A 150 20.81 -32.05 -3.38
N THR A 151 20.41 -30.82 -3.67
CA THR A 151 19.30 -30.53 -4.59
C THR A 151 19.66 -29.39 -5.51
N PHE A 152 19.08 -29.39 -6.71
CA PHE A 152 19.23 -28.27 -7.64
C PHE A 152 17.97 -28.04 -8.47
N SER A 153 17.78 -26.80 -8.90
CA SER A 153 16.80 -26.41 -9.90
C SER A 153 17.40 -25.32 -10.79
N LEU A 154 17.06 -25.35 -12.08
CA LEU A 154 17.53 -24.37 -13.05
C LEU A 154 16.34 -23.58 -13.57
N SER A 155 16.40 -22.24 -13.48
CA SER A 155 15.38 -21.35 -14.04
C SER A 155 15.49 -21.22 -15.56
N THR A 156 16.69 -21.42 -16.12
CA THR A 156 16.98 -21.44 -17.55
C THR A 156 17.97 -22.57 -17.85
N MET A 157 17.87 -23.18 -19.04
CA MET A 157 18.76 -24.28 -19.43
C MET A 157 20.05 -23.72 -20.01
N PRO A 158 21.23 -24.12 -19.49
CA PRO A 158 22.49 -23.82 -20.14
C PRO A 158 22.65 -24.66 -21.42
N GLU A 159 23.55 -24.26 -22.33
CA GLU A 159 23.82 -25.04 -23.55
C GLU A 159 24.37 -26.42 -23.24
N ARG A 160 25.20 -26.53 -22.18
CA ARG A 160 25.66 -27.79 -21.65
C ARG A 160 25.72 -27.78 -20.13
N LEU A 161 25.13 -28.80 -19.54
CA LEU A 161 25.09 -29.06 -18.11
C LEU A 161 25.70 -30.42 -17.81
N VAL A 162 26.76 -30.41 -16.99
CA VAL A 162 27.47 -31.61 -16.58
C VAL A 162 27.37 -31.76 -15.06
N PHE A 163 26.94 -32.94 -14.61
CA PHE A 163 27.06 -33.34 -13.22
C PHE A 163 28.40 -34.03 -13.01
N TYR A 164 29.13 -33.67 -11.95
CA TYR A 164 30.38 -34.34 -11.63
C TYR A 164 30.62 -34.41 -10.12
N LEU A 165 31.29 -35.48 -9.72
CA LEU A 165 31.75 -35.69 -8.34
C LEU A 165 33.25 -35.36 -8.27
N GLU A 166 33.60 -34.44 -7.37
CA GLU A 166 34.95 -33.94 -7.18
C GLU A 166 35.35 -33.94 -5.69
N GLY A 167 36.59 -33.52 -5.40
CA GLY A 167 37.29 -33.97 -4.20
C GLY A 167 37.65 -35.45 -4.31
N PRO A 168 38.42 -36.03 -3.38
CA PRO A 168 39.16 -35.44 -2.25
C PRO A 168 40.44 -34.67 -2.65
N SER A 169 41.32 -34.34 -1.70
CA SER A 169 42.64 -33.72 -1.95
C SER A 169 43.47 -34.47 -3.02
N PRO A 170 44.38 -33.79 -3.74
CA PRO A 170 45.26 -34.42 -4.71
C PRO A 170 46.00 -35.65 -4.15
N GLY A 171 46.11 -36.70 -4.95
CA GLY A 171 46.74 -37.97 -4.56
C GLY A 171 45.84 -38.95 -3.79
N VAL A 172 44.65 -38.53 -3.33
CA VAL A 172 43.64 -39.42 -2.72
C VAL A 172 42.66 -39.87 -3.82
N GLU A 173 42.41 -41.17 -3.87
CA GLU A 173 41.50 -41.79 -4.84
C GLU A 173 40.04 -41.59 -4.39
N LEU A 174 39.17 -41.24 -5.34
CA LEU A 174 37.72 -41.15 -5.12
C LEU A 174 37.07 -42.46 -5.54
N LEU A 175 36.30 -43.06 -4.64
CA LEU A 175 35.50 -44.25 -4.90
C LEU A 175 34.04 -43.83 -5.04
N ILE A 176 33.34 -44.30 -6.07
CA ILE A 176 31.92 -43.99 -6.31
C ILE A 176 31.18 -45.30 -6.51
N ASP A 177 30.28 -45.63 -5.59
CA ASP A 177 29.46 -46.85 -5.63
C ASP A 177 28.23 -46.64 -6.49
N SER A 178 27.47 -45.57 -6.22
CA SER A 178 26.28 -45.28 -7.01
C SER A 178 25.90 -43.79 -7.01
N VAL A 179 25.25 -43.33 -8.09
CA VAL A 179 24.76 -41.95 -8.22
C VAL A 179 23.31 -41.91 -8.67
N VAL A 180 22.43 -41.42 -7.80
CA VAL A 180 21.01 -41.22 -8.11
C VAL A 180 20.71 -39.74 -8.24
N ILE A 181 20.20 -39.34 -9.41
CA ILE A 181 19.56 -38.04 -9.59
C ILE A 181 18.12 -38.28 -10.03
N SER A 182 17.15 -37.73 -9.32
CA SER A 182 15.73 -37.98 -9.63
C SER A 182 14.92 -36.69 -9.68
N CYS A 183 14.01 -36.62 -10.65
CA CYS A 183 13.05 -35.52 -10.79
C CYS A 183 11.81 -35.82 -9.95
N SER A 184 11.40 -34.88 -9.10
CA SER A 184 10.14 -34.98 -8.38
C SER A 184 8.95 -34.60 -9.29
N SER A 185 8.53 -35.47 -10.21
CA SER A 185 7.36 -35.21 -11.07
C SER A 185 6.06 -35.80 -10.51
N SER A 186 5.14 -34.89 -10.13
CA SER A 186 3.71 -35.02 -9.85
C SER A 186 3.04 -36.41 -9.90
N SER A 187 2.82 -37.02 -8.73
CA SER A 187 1.71 -37.95 -8.52
C SER A 187 0.46 -37.16 -8.11
N LYS A 188 -0.59 -37.24 -8.93
CA LYS A 188 -1.94 -36.79 -8.57
C LYS A 188 -2.50 -37.68 -7.45
N SER A 189 -3.05 -37.04 -6.42
CA SER A 189 -3.94 -37.59 -5.38
C SER A 189 -3.32 -38.48 -4.29
N GLU A 190 -2.53 -37.87 -3.42
CA GLU A 190 -2.92 -37.68 -2.02
C GLU A 190 -2.33 -36.34 -1.58
N SER A 191 -3.19 -35.41 -1.17
CA SER A 191 -2.83 -34.04 -0.89
C SER A 191 -1.98 -33.94 0.37
N ALA A 192 -0.66 -34.10 0.25
CA ALA A 192 0.26 -33.28 1.02
C ALA A 192 0.27 -31.91 0.35
N ARG A 193 -0.64 -31.05 0.83
CA ARG A 193 -0.57 -29.61 0.62
C ARG A 193 0.88 -29.18 0.90
N ILE A 194 1.64 -28.73 -0.10
CA ILE A 194 2.48 -27.57 0.18
C ILE A 194 1.44 -26.47 0.38
N GLY A 195 1.22 -26.11 1.64
CA GLY A 195 0.41 -24.96 1.96
C GLY A 195 1.00 -23.78 1.21
N ALA A 196 0.31 -23.30 0.18
CA ALA A 196 0.32 -21.88 -0.09
C ALA A 196 -0.28 -21.25 1.17
N GLY A 197 0.60 -20.90 2.11
CA GLY A 197 0.25 -20.44 3.46
C GLY A 197 1.19 -21.06 4.50
N ASP A 198 1.90 -20.19 5.23
CA ASP A 198 2.52 -20.41 6.55
C ASP A 198 4.00 -20.79 6.73
N GLU A 199 4.82 -21.05 5.70
CA GLU A 199 6.26 -21.30 5.97
C GLU A 199 7.00 -20.01 6.33
N ASN A 200 7.50 -19.97 7.57
CA ASN A 200 8.32 -18.88 8.10
C ASN A 200 9.69 -18.90 7.41
N ILE A 201 10.05 -17.80 6.77
CA ILE A 201 11.35 -17.65 6.12
C ILE A 201 12.47 -17.38 7.12
N ILE A 202 12.20 -17.05 8.39
CA ILE A 202 13.24 -16.93 9.43
C ILE A 202 13.61 -18.33 9.95
N ILE A 203 14.91 -18.61 9.99
CA ILE A 203 15.47 -19.83 10.58
C ILE A 203 15.66 -19.59 12.07
N ASN A 204 15.30 -20.59 12.87
CA ASN A 204 15.40 -20.55 14.33
C ASN A 204 14.71 -19.30 14.94
N PRO A 205 13.42 -19.09 14.66
CA PRO A 205 12.72 -17.84 14.98
C PRO A 205 12.54 -17.56 16.47
N GLN A 206 12.59 -18.59 17.32
CA GLN A 206 12.43 -18.52 18.78
C GLN A 206 13.72 -18.84 19.53
N PHE A 207 14.85 -18.95 18.82
CA PHE A 207 16.17 -19.21 19.42
C PHE A 207 16.31 -20.56 20.16
N GLU A 208 15.38 -21.51 19.94
CA GLU A 208 15.40 -22.84 20.57
C GLU A 208 16.63 -23.68 20.16
N ASP A 209 17.21 -23.40 19.00
CA ASP A 209 18.50 -23.94 18.55
C ASP A 209 19.66 -22.96 18.81
N GLY A 210 19.59 -22.27 19.95
CA GLY A 210 20.55 -21.25 20.34
C GLY A 210 20.57 -20.03 19.41
N LEU A 211 21.75 -19.48 19.15
CA LEU A 211 21.94 -18.31 18.27
C LEU A 211 22.31 -18.71 16.83
N ASN A 212 22.07 -19.97 16.44
CA ASN A 212 22.37 -20.44 15.09
C ASN A 212 21.61 -19.60 14.04
N ASN A 213 22.33 -19.15 13.01
CA ASN A 213 21.86 -18.25 11.94
C ASN A 213 21.54 -16.81 12.38
N TRP A 214 21.80 -16.45 13.63
CA TRP A 214 21.65 -15.09 14.13
C TRP A 214 23.01 -14.42 14.31
N SER A 215 23.06 -13.12 14.06
CA SER A 215 24.25 -12.31 14.34
C SER A 215 23.85 -10.95 14.91
N GLY A 216 24.77 -10.32 15.63
CA GLY A 216 24.62 -8.92 16.05
C GLY A 216 25.09 -7.97 14.96
N ARG A 217 24.31 -6.94 14.69
CA ARG A 217 24.66 -5.81 13.82
C ARG A 217 25.33 -4.74 14.68
N GLY A 218 26.66 -4.69 14.67
CA GLY A 218 27.43 -3.74 15.47
C GLY A 218 27.36 -3.97 16.99
N CYS A 219 26.80 -5.09 17.46
CA CYS A 219 26.62 -5.40 18.87
C CYS A 219 26.84 -6.89 19.14
N LYS A 220 26.84 -7.28 20.42
CA LYS A 220 26.88 -8.68 20.83
C LYS A 220 25.46 -9.23 20.97
N ILE A 221 25.27 -10.52 20.68
CA ILE A 221 24.03 -11.22 20.95
C ILE A 221 24.25 -12.31 22.00
N VAL A 222 23.32 -12.41 22.95
CA VAL A 222 23.39 -13.36 24.08
C VAL A 222 22.04 -14.06 24.22
N LEU A 223 22.08 -15.36 24.53
CA LEU A 223 20.89 -16.17 24.77
C LEU A 223 20.59 -16.23 26.27
N HIS A 224 19.32 -16.12 26.63
CA HIS A 224 18.85 -16.14 28.01
C HIS A 224 17.63 -17.04 28.17
N ASP A 225 17.61 -17.85 29.24
CA ASP A 225 16.39 -18.49 29.76
C ASP A 225 15.66 -17.58 30.77
N SER A 226 16.39 -16.66 31.40
CA SER A 226 15.88 -15.60 32.26
C SER A 226 16.88 -14.45 32.42
N MET A 227 16.38 -13.26 32.77
CA MET A 227 17.19 -12.07 33.12
C MET A 227 16.60 -11.35 34.34
N ALA A 228 17.38 -10.43 34.91
CA ALA A 228 16.99 -9.57 36.05
C ALA A 228 16.45 -10.37 37.25
N ASP A 229 17.23 -11.35 37.70
CA ASP A 229 16.89 -12.26 38.81
C ASP A 229 15.55 -13.00 38.61
N GLY A 230 15.27 -13.41 37.37
CA GLY A 230 14.06 -14.16 37.01
C GLY A 230 12.82 -13.30 36.75
N LYS A 231 12.94 -11.97 36.79
CA LYS A 231 11.81 -11.05 36.49
C LYS A 231 11.50 -10.97 34.99
N ILE A 232 12.48 -11.27 34.14
CA ILE A 232 12.31 -11.29 32.69
C ILE A 232 12.46 -12.75 32.26
N VAL A 233 11.35 -13.31 31.76
CA VAL A 233 11.27 -14.66 31.22
C VAL A 233 10.75 -14.60 29.77
N PRO A 234 11.08 -15.60 28.93
CA PRO A 234 10.52 -15.71 27.58
C PRO A 234 8.99 -15.61 27.59
N GLN A 235 8.39 -14.88 26.64
CA GLN A 235 6.94 -14.87 26.47
C GLN A 235 6.44 -16.22 25.92
N SER A 236 7.24 -16.84 25.06
CA SER A 236 7.03 -18.15 24.48
C SER A 236 8.36 -18.89 24.34
N GLY A 237 8.32 -20.22 24.26
CA GLY A 237 9.55 -21.03 24.18
C GLY A 237 10.31 -21.11 25.52
N LYS A 238 11.56 -21.57 25.44
CA LYS A 238 12.46 -21.77 26.60
C LYS A 238 13.45 -20.63 26.78
N VAL A 239 13.71 -19.86 25.73
CA VAL A 239 14.77 -18.85 25.69
C VAL A 239 14.35 -17.61 24.90
N PHE A 240 15.11 -16.53 25.07
CA PHE A 240 15.06 -15.34 24.22
C PHE A 240 16.48 -14.81 23.97
N ALA A 241 16.68 -14.02 22.92
CA ALA A 241 17.96 -13.38 22.64
C ALA A 241 17.97 -11.92 23.07
N SER A 242 19.12 -11.41 23.49
CA SER A 242 19.37 -10.01 23.78
C SER A 242 20.48 -9.48 22.87
N ALA A 243 20.26 -8.31 22.25
CA ALA A 243 21.29 -7.52 21.62
C ALA A 243 21.86 -6.54 22.66
N THR A 244 23.09 -6.78 23.07
CA THR A 244 23.78 -6.12 24.19
C THR A 244 25.00 -5.34 23.71
N GLU A 245 25.57 -4.51 24.56
CA GLU A 245 26.75 -3.68 24.22
C GLU A 245 26.48 -2.76 23.01
N ARG A 246 25.23 -2.29 22.89
CA ARG A 246 24.79 -1.42 21.79
C ARG A 246 25.37 -0.02 21.95
N THR A 247 26.10 0.46 20.95
CA THR A 247 26.77 1.78 20.96
C THR A 247 26.10 2.81 20.06
N GLN A 248 25.23 2.37 19.15
CA GLN A 248 24.39 3.22 18.32
C GLN A 248 22.95 2.69 18.31
N ASN A 249 21.99 3.53 17.97
CA ASN A 249 20.57 3.16 17.90
C ASN A 249 20.27 2.11 16.80
N TRP A 250 21.07 2.08 15.72
CA TRP A 250 20.94 1.10 14.64
C TRP A 250 21.54 -0.28 14.96
N ASN A 251 22.24 -0.41 16.09
CA ASN A 251 22.77 -1.71 16.51
C ASN A 251 21.61 -2.63 16.89
N GLY A 252 21.72 -3.92 16.59
CA GLY A 252 20.57 -4.82 16.71
C GLY A 252 20.86 -6.28 16.42
N ILE A 253 19.82 -7.12 16.48
CA ILE A 253 19.91 -8.53 16.07
C ILE A 253 19.46 -8.69 14.62
N GLN A 254 20.17 -9.50 13.83
CA GLN A 254 19.95 -9.61 12.39
C GLN A 254 20.02 -11.05 11.86
N GLN A 255 19.35 -11.29 10.72
CA GLN A 255 19.46 -12.52 9.93
C GLN A 255 19.44 -12.21 8.42
N GLU A 256 20.32 -12.85 7.66
CA GLU A 256 20.35 -12.71 6.19
C GLU A 256 19.31 -13.60 5.51
N ILE A 257 18.42 -13.02 4.71
CA ILE A 257 17.26 -13.69 4.10
C ILE A 257 17.29 -13.73 2.57
N THR A 258 18.41 -13.36 1.93
CA THR A 258 18.58 -13.22 0.46
C THR A 258 17.92 -14.33 -0.38
N GLY A 259 18.20 -15.60 -0.09
CA GLY A 259 17.68 -16.74 -0.84
C GLY A 259 16.28 -17.22 -0.42
N ARG A 260 15.65 -16.54 0.54
CA ARG A 260 14.35 -16.92 1.13
C ARG A 260 13.28 -15.86 0.91
N VAL A 261 13.63 -14.74 0.31
CA VAL A 261 12.69 -13.71 -0.15
C VAL A 261 12.55 -13.77 -1.66
N GLN A 262 11.32 -13.61 -2.15
CA GLN A 262 11.01 -13.56 -3.56
C GLN A 262 10.65 -12.14 -3.97
N ARG A 263 11.06 -11.78 -5.18
CA ARG A 263 10.70 -10.53 -5.82
C ARG A 263 9.18 -10.46 -6.02
N LYS A 264 8.59 -9.27 -5.80
CA LYS A 264 7.16 -8.98 -5.99
C LYS A 264 6.20 -9.84 -5.17
N LEU A 265 6.69 -10.42 -4.07
CA LEU A 265 5.88 -11.19 -3.15
C LEU A 265 5.85 -10.48 -1.79
N ALA A 266 4.67 -10.32 -1.22
CA ALA A 266 4.52 -9.63 0.04
C ALA A 266 4.83 -10.56 1.22
N TYR A 267 5.44 -10.03 2.27
CA TYR A 267 5.82 -10.75 3.49
C TYR A 267 5.32 -10.01 4.72
N ASN A 268 4.67 -10.72 5.64
CA ASN A 268 4.36 -10.24 6.97
C ASN A 268 5.54 -10.50 7.91
N VAL A 269 5.90 -9.51 8.71
CA VAL A 269 6.94 -9.55 9.73
C VAL A 269 6.27 -9.39 11.08
N GLU A 270 6.53 -10.31 11.99
CA GLU A 270 6.07 -10.24 13.38
C GLU A 270 7.26 -10.49 14.31
N ALA A 271 7.52 -9.55 15.22
CA ALA A 271 8.56 -9.68 16.23
C ALA A 271 7.96 -9.47 17.62
N VAL A 272 8.42 -10.24 18.59
CA VAL A 272 8.08 -10.07 20.01
C VAL A 272 9.29 -9.49 20.72
N VAL A 273 9.20 -8.23 21.11
CA VAL A 273 10.33 -7.43 21.56
C VAL A 273 10.09 -6.80 22.93
N ARG A 274 11.18 -6.54 23.65
CA ARG A 274 11.21 -5.81 24.93
C ARG A 274 12.53 -5.02 24.98
N ILE A 275 12.63 -4.04 25.88
CA ILE A 275 13.90 -3.36 26.17
C ILE A 275 14.34 -3.58 27.61
N PHE A 276 15.63 -3.42 27.90
CA PHE A 276 16.13 -3.49 29.27
C PHE A 276 17.40 -2.65 29.46
N GLY A 277 17.56 -2.07 30.65
CA GLY A 277 18.77 -1.37 31.06
C GLY A 277 18.80 0.13 30.75
N ASN A 278 19.85 0.78 31.25
CA ASN A 278 20.14 2.21 31.07
C ASN A 278 19.04 3.19 31.56
N ASN A 279 18.22 2.80 32.54
CA ASN A 279 17.09 3.59 33.06
C ASN A 279 16.09 4.05 31.97
N VAL A 280 16.01 3.34 30.85
CA VAL A 280 15.04 3.62 29.77
C VAL A 280 13.82 2.74 29.98
N THR A 281 12.66 3.37 30.22
CA THR A 281 11.39 2.67 30.47
C THR A 281 10.56 2.46 29.21
N THR A 282 10.78 3.29 28.18
CA THR A 282 10.15 3.17 26.86
C THR A 282 11.12 3.59 25.78
N ALA A 283 11.11 2.89 24.65
CA ALA A 283 11.86 3.27 23.45
C ALA A 283 11.22 2.68 22.19
N THR A 284 11.40 3.38 21.07
CA THR A 284 11.02 2.84 19.76
C THR A 284 11.93 1.67 19.40
N VAL A 285 11.32 0.54 19.05
CA VAL A 285 11.98 -0.57 18.37
C VAL A 285 11.46 -0.64 16.94
N GLN A 286 12.34 -0.87 15.97
CA GLN A 286 12.04 -0.88 14.55
C GLN A 286 12.57 -2.16 13.88
N ALA A 287 11.78 -2.72 12.96
CA ALA A 287 12.24 -3.72 12.01
C ALA A 287 12.64 -3.04 10.70
N THR A 288 13.82 -3.37 10.19
CA THR A 288 14.39 -2.77 8.98
C THR A 288 14.99 -3.85 8.07
N LEU A 289 14.82 -3.68 6.76
CA LEU A 289 15.56 -4.42 5.75
C LEU A 289 16.75 -3.60 5.28
N TRP A 290 17.91 -4.22 5.26
CA TRP A 290 19.06 -3.76 4.50
C TRP A 290 19.14 -4.54 3.19
N VAL A 291 19.02 -3.84 2.08
CA VAL A 291 18.90 -4.41 0.74
C VAL A 291 20.05 -3.91 -0.12
N GLN A 292 20.86 -4.84 -0.62
CA GLN A 292 21.96 -4.55 -1.52
C GLN A 292 21.59 -4.99 -2.94
N THR A 293 21.75 -4.08 -3.90
CA THR A 293 21.47 -4.33 -5.32
C THR A 293 22.75 -4.10 -6.13
N PRO A 294 23.10 -4.98 -7.09
CA PRO A 294 24.28 -4.79 -7.93
C PRO A 294 24.30 -3.41 -8.60
N GLY A 295 25.37 -2.64 -8.39
CA GLY A 295 25.57 -1.33 -9.02
C GLY A 295 24.74 -0.18 -8.45
N ARG A 296 24.01 -0.37 -7.34
CA ARG A 296 23.30 0.69 -6.61
C ARG A 296 23.81 0.79 -5.16
N ASN A 297 23.54 1.93 -4.52
CA ASN A 297 23.80 2.09 -3.09
C ASN A 297 22.89 1.17 -2.26
N ASP A 298 23.38 0.81 -1.08
CA ASP A 298 22.60 0.08 -0.07
C ASP A 298 21.31 0.83 0.26
N GLN A 299 20.19 0.10 0.30
CA GLN A 299 18.88 0.61 0.67
C GLN A 299 18.49 0.11 2.06
N TYR A 300 17.88 0.98 2.86
CA TYR A 300 17.34 0.67 4.18
C TYR A 300 15.83 0.90 4.15
N VAL A 301 15.05 -0.17 4.27
CA VAL A 301 13.59 -0.14 4.20
C VAL A 301 13.03 -0.42 5.59
N GLY A 302 12.49 0.61 6.23
CA GLY A 302 11.75 0.43 7.49
C GLY A 302 10.47 -0.37 7.22
N ILE A 303 10.25 -1.42 8.00
CA ILE A 303 9.08 -2.32 7.86
C ILE A 303 7.97 -1.89 8.82
N ALA A 304 8.31 -1.72 10.10
CA ALA A 304 7.40 -1.29 11.15
C ALA A 304 8.18 -0.85 12.39
N ASN A 305 7.54 -0.09 13.27
CA ASN A 305 8.08 0.27 14.56
C ASN A 305 7.01 0.15 15.67
N VAL A 306 7.45 0.02 16.92
CA VAL A 306 6.59 -0.05 18.09
C VAL A 306 7.25 0.61 19.30
N GLN A 307 6.47 1.20 20.20
CA GLN A 307 6.96 1.61 21.52
C GLN A 307 7.12 0.38 22.42
N ALA A 308 8.35 -0.09 22.60
CA ALA A 308 8.67 -1.17 23.51
C ALA A 308 8.95 -0.63 24.92
N THR A 309 8.61 -1.43 25.93
CA THR A 309 8.79 -1.05 27.34
C THR A 309 9.77 -1.95 28.06
N ASP A 310 10.25 -1.52 29.23
CA ASP A 310 11.07 -2.33 30.11
C ASP A 310 10.27 -3.33 30.95
N LYS A 311 8.93 -3.34 30.85
CA LYS A 311 8.02 -4.14 31.70
C LYS A 311 7.42 -5.34 31.00
N ASP A 312 6.91 -5.12 29.80
CA ASP A 312 6.10 -6.11 29.07
C ASP A 312 6.69 -6.37 27.70
N TRP A 313 6.51 -7.60 27.21
CA TRP A 313 6.78 -7.95 25.82
C TRP A 313 5.71 -7.32 24.92
N VAL A 314 6.15 -6.74 23.82
CA VAL A 314 5.27 -6.05 22.85
C VAL A 314 5.47 -6.65 21.47
N GLN A 315 4.38 -6.82 20.73
CA GLN A 315 4.43 -7.32 19.36
C GLN A 315 4.62 -6.15 18.38
N LEU A 316 5.65 -6.25 17.54
CA LEU A 316 5.88 -5.43 16.36
C LEU A 316 5.37 -6.20 15.15
N GLN A 317 4.52 -5.59 14.33
CA GLN A 317 4.02 -6.18 13.09
C GLN A 317 4.20 -5.22 11.93
N GLY A 318 4.56 -5.74 10.76
CA GLY A 318 4.63 -4.96 9.54
C GLY A 318 4.62 -5.84 8.29
N LYS A 319 4.65 -5.20 7.12
CA LYS A 319 4.64 -5.90 5.83
C LYS A 319 5.69 -5.28 4.92
N PHE A 320 6.36 -6.09 4.11
CA PHE A 320 7.27 -5.60 3.08
C PHE A 320 7.13 -6.39 1.78
N LEU A 321 7.64 -5.81 0.70
CA LEU A 321 7.82 -6.47 -0.59
C LEU A 321 9.08 -5.92 -1.25
N LEU A 322 9.81 -6.79 -1.96
CA LEU A 322 11.01 -6.39 -2.69
C LEU A 322 10.72 -6.29 -4.18
N ASN A 323 10.91 -5.10 -4.75
CA ASN A 323 10.64 -4.83 -6.17
C ASN A 323 11.77 -5.29 -7.09
N GLY A 324 13.02 -5.25 -6.62
CA GLY A 324 14.20 -5.61 -7.39
C GLY A 324 14.65 -7.06 -7.18
N SER A 325 15.77 -7.41 -7.80
CA SER A 325 16.51 -8.67 -7.55
C SER A 325 17.78 -8.33 -6.75
N PRO A 326 17.67 -8.20 -5.41
CA PRO A 326 18.82 -7.84 -4.59
C PRO A 326 19.86 -8.96 -4.56
N SER A 327 21.13 -8.58 -4.53
CA SER A 327 22.23 -9.52 -4.31
C SER A 327 22.34 -9.92 -2.84
N ARG A 328 21.81 -9.11 -1.93
CA ARG A 328 21.80 -9.39 -0.49
C ARG A 328 20.63 -8.73 0.22
N VAL A 329 19.99 -9.45 1.13
CA VAL A 329 18.90 -8.93 1.97
C VAL A 329 19.12 -9.38 3.40
N VAL A 330 19.14 -8.43 4.33
CA VAL A 330 19.23 -8.71 5.78
C VAL A 330 18.08 -8.02 6.48
N ILE A 331 17.31 -8.77 7.27
CA ILE A 331 16.34 -8.21 8.20
C ILE A 331 16.98 -8.06 9.57
N TYR A 332 16.73 -6.94 10.24
CA TYR A 332 17.24 -6.69 11.57
C TYR A 332 16.30 -5.82 12.41
N LEU A 333 16.40 -5.96 13.73
CA LEU A 333 15.64 -5.20 14.72
C LEU A 333 16.58 -4.20 15.43
N GLU A 334 16.21 -2.93 15.45
CA GLU A 334 17.00 -1.81 15.96
C GLU A 334 16.14 -0.83 16.77
N GLY A 335 16.70 0.30 17.23
CA GLY A 335 15.90 1.43 17.70
C GLY A 335 16.27 2.00 19.07
N PRO A 336 16.32 1.21 20.17
CA PRO A 336 16.49 1.78 21.51
C PRO A 336 17.83 2.53 21.63
N PRO A 337 17.94 3.54 22.52
CA PRO A 337 19.16 4.33 22.68
C PRO A 337 20.42 3.48 22.94
N PRO A 338 21.62 3.99 22.62
CA PRO A 338 22.88 3.36 23.02
C PRO A 338 22.89 3.00 24.51
N GLY A 339 23.39 1.81 24.84
CA GLY A 339 23.45 1.28 26.21
C GLY A 339 22.18 0.57 26.69
N THR A 340 21.06 0.67 25.98
CA THR A 340 19.83 -0.10 26.26
C THR A 340 19.83 -1.39 25.45
N ASP A 341 19.63 -2.52 26.11
CA ASP A 341 19.53 -3.84 25.48
C ASP A 341 18.19 -3.99 24.76
N LEU A 342 18.23 -4.60 23.58
CA LEU A 342 17.04 -5.00 22.82
C LEU A 342 16.83 -6.49 22.99
N LEU A 343 15.72 -6.89 23.59
CA LEU A 343 15.37 -8.31 23.79
C LEU A 343 14.37 -8.75 22.74
N VAL A 344 14.56 -9.95 22.21
CA VAL A 344 13.73 -10.54 21.17
C VAL A 344 13.39 -11.97 21.58
N ASN A 345 12.10 -12.23 21.80
CA ASN A 345 11.61 -13.58 22.09
C ASN A 345 11.33 -14.36 20.80
N ALA A 346 10.81 -13.69 19.77
CA ALA A 346 10.58 -14.32 18.48
C ALA A 346 10.68 -13.30 17.33
N LEU A 347 11.13 -13.75 16.15
CA LEU A 347 10.95 -13.06 14.87
C LEU A 347 10.44 -14.06 13.83
N VAL A 348 9.26 -13.78 13.29
CA VAL A 348 8.61 -14.58 12.25
C VAL A 348 8.44 -13.71 11.03
N VAL A 349 8.82 -14.23 9.86
CA VAL A 349 8.55 -13.60 8.58
C VAL A 349 7.90 -14.63 7.68
N LYS A 350 6.69 -14.39 7.21
CA LYS A 350 5.93 -15.32 6.37
C LYS A 350 5.44 -14.61 5.14
N HIS A 351 5.11 -15.36 4.09
CA HIS A 351 4.33 -14.80 2.99
C HIS A 351 3.06 -14.16 3.55
N ALA A 352 2.78 -12.94 3.12
CA ALA A 352 1.55 -12.26 3.47
C ALA A 352 0.39 -13.02 2.82
N GLU A 353 -0.60 -13.41 3.61
CA GLU A 353 -1.77 -14.08 3.08
C GLU A 353 -2.52 -13.14 2.13
N LYS A 354 -2.87 -13.64 0.93
CA LYS A 354 -3.79 -12.93 0.05
C LYS A 354 -5.17 -12.98 0.67
N ILE A 355 -5.54 -11.90 1.34
CA ILE A 355 -6.89 -11.75 1.89
C ILE A 355 -7.87 -11.83 0.71
N PRO A 356 -8.83 -12.77 0.72
CA PRO A 356 -9.83 -12.85 -0.33
C PRO A 356 -10.59 -11.52 -0.46
N PRO A 357 -10.93 -11.10 -1.69
CA PRO A 357 -11.85 -9.99 -1.95
C PRO A 357 -13.05 -9.99 -1.01
N SER A 358 -13.35 -8.84 -0.39
CA SER A 358 -14.57 -8.71 0.41
C SER A 358 -15.78 -8.86 -0.52
N PRO A 359 -16.82 -9.63 -0.15
CA PRO A 359 -18.01 -9.71 -0.97
C PRO A 359 -18.70 -8.33 -1.06
N PRO A 360 -19.42 -8.04 -2.16
CA PRO A 360 -20.25 -6.86 -2.26
C PRO A 360 -21.25 -6.81 -1.08
N PRO A 361 -21.39 -5.67 -0.39
CA PRO A 361 -22.41 -5.51 0.63
C PRO A 361 -23.81 -5.79 0.08
N VAL A 362 -24.58 -6.63 0.79
CA VAL A 362 -26.00 -6.85 0.48
C VAL A 362 -26.82 -5.87 1.30
N ILE A 363 -27.48 -4.94 0.61
CA ILE A 363 -28.32 -3.92 1.24
C ILE A 363 -29.77 -4.14 0.80
N GLU A 364 -30.58 -4.68 1.71
CA GLU A 364 -31.99 -4.95 1.42
C GLU A 364 -32.88 -3.73 1.70
N ASN A 365 -33.67 -3.35 0.69
CA ASN A 365 -34.68 -2.29 0.74
C ASN A 365 -34.17 -0.98 1.38
N PRO A 366 -33.09 -0.37 0.88
CA PRO A 366 -32.61 0.89 1.45
C PRO A 366 -33.69 1.97 1.33
N ASP A 367 -34.21 2.43 2.46
CA ASP A 367 -35.22 3.50 2.53
C ASP A 367 -34.55 4.86 2.35
N PHE A 368 -33.99 5.09 1.15
CA PHE A 368 -33.22 6.30 0.84
C PHE A 368 -34.05 7.56 1.08
N GLY A 369 -33.42 8.56 1.70
CA GLY A 369 -34.06 9.83 2.04
C GLY A 369 -35.09 9.77 3.17
N VAL A 370 -35.36 8.60 3.75
CA VAL A 370 -36.25 8.48 4.91
C VAL A 370 -35.47 8.81 6.20
N ASN A 371 -35.96 9.81 6.93
CA ASN A 371 -35.34 10.24 8.19
C ASN A 371 -35.52 9.17 9.28
N ILE A 372 -34.42 8.71 9.87
CA ILE A 372 -34.42 7.71 10.94
C ILE A 372 -34.65 8.34 12.33
N ILE A 373 -34.61 9.65 12.46
CA ILE A 373 -34.91 10.34 13.72
C ILE A 373 -36.41 10.35 13.97
N THR A 374 -36.83 9.83 15.13
CA THR A 374 -38.25 9.85 15.52
C THR A 374 -38.61 11.23 16.04
N ASN A 375 -39.83 11.70 15.76
CA ASN A 375 -40.34 12.98 16.23
C ASN A 375 -39.38 14.16 15.91
N SER A 376 -38.75 14.14 14.72
CA SER A 376 -37.85 15.22 14.26
C SER A 376 -38.57 16.56 14.06
N GLN A 377 -39.88 16.52 13.82
CA GLN A 377 -40.75 17.70 13.75
C GLN A 377 -41.21 18.22 15.12
N LEU A 378 -40.96 17.49 16.22
CA LEU A 378 -41.34 17.88 17.58
C LEU A 378 -42.84 18.18 17.76
N ASN A 379 -43.68 17.48 16.99
CA ASN A 379 -45.13 17.61 17.08
C ASN A 379 -45.66 17.05 18.41
N ASP A 380 -44.98 16.03 18.94
CA ASP A 380 -45.29 15.33 20.19
C ASP A 380 -44.31 15.69 21.31
N GLY A 381 -44.04 16.98 21.50
CA GLY A 381 -43.09 17.46 22.51
C GLY A 381 -41.67 16.87 22.31
N THR A 382 -41.02 16.48 23.41
CA THR A 382 -39.70 15.80 23.38
C THR A 382 -39.83 14.27 23.33
N ASN A 383 -41.01 13.70 23.04
CA ASN A 383 -41.17 12.25 23.01
C ASN A 383 -40.18 11.61 22.01
N GLY A 384 -39.54 10.51 22.42
CA GLY A 384 -38.44 9.87 21.68
C GLY A 384 -37.05 10.48 21.92
N TRP A 385 -36.95 11.69 22.47
CA TRP A 385 -35.70 12.33 22.87
C TRP A 385 -35.50 12.24 24.39
N PHE A 386 -34.28 11.97 24.83
CA PHE A 386 -33.90 12.00 26.25
C PHE A 386 -32.67 12.87 26.48
N PRO A 387 -32.52 13.49 27.67
CA PRO A 387 -31.31 14.21 28.03
C PRO A 387 -30.16 13.22 28.26
N LEU A 388 -29.05 13.41 27.54
CA LEU A 388 -27.79 12.78 27.86
C LEU A 388 -27.10 13.61 28.95
N GLY A 389 -26.99 13.04 30.15
CA GLY A 389 -26.51 13.74 31.35
C GLY A 389 -27.59 14.60 32.01
N ASN A 390 -27.20 15.38 33.02
CA ASN A 390 -28.11 16.17 33.86
C ASN A 390 -28.49 17.52 33.20
N CYS A 391 -29.00 17.49 31.97
CA CYS A 391 -29.54 18.67 31.27
C CYS A 391 -31.07 18.59 31.12
N ASN A 392 -31.72 19.73 30.87
CA ASN A 392 -33.17 19.81 30.71
C ASN A 392 -33.54 20.03 29.24
N LEU A 393 -34.48 19.22 28.73
CA LEU A 393 -35.05 19.37 27.39
C LEU A 393 -36.46 19.96 27.47
N SER A 394 -36.75 20.94 26.62
CA SER A 394 -38.09 21.51 26.44
C SER A 394 -38.30 21.88 24.98
N VAL A 395 -39.55 22.04 24.52
CA VAL A 395 -39.82 22.47 23.14
C VAL A 395 -40.13 23.96 23.08
N GLY A 396 -39.45 24.67 22.19
CA GLY A 396 -39.67 26.08 21.87
C GLY A 396 -40.17 26.30 20.44
N LEU A 397 -40.49 27.56 20.10
CA LEU A 397 -40.93 28.01 18.77
C LEU A 397 -39.97 29.05 18.19
N GLY A 398 -39.84 29.11 16.86
CA GLY A 398 -39.02 30.09 16.16
C GLY A 398 -37.78 29.50 15.46
N SER A 399 -37.80 28.21 15.15
CA SER A 399 -36.81 27.60 14.24
C SER A 399 -37.21 27.80 12.77
N PRO A 400 -36.27 27.62 11.82
CA PRO A 400 -36.58 27.71 10.40
C PRO A 400 -37.65 26.69 9.98
N HIS A 401 -38.56 27.12 9.09
CA HIS A 401 -39.55 26.23 8.46
C HIS A 401 -39.01 25.49 7.23
N ILE A 402 -37.74 25.69 6.89
CA ILE A 402 -37.08 25.05 5.74
C ILE A 402 -36.12 23.96 6.24
N LEU A 403 -35.99 22.88 5.48
CA LEU A 403 -34.90 21.94 5.73
C LEU A 403 -33.55 22.67 5.61
N PRO A 404 -32.54 22.22 6.38
CA PRO A 404 -31.18 22.67 6.15
C PRO A 404 -30.77 22.45 4.67
N PRO A 405 -30.04 23.40 4.06
CA PRO A 405 -29.68 23.37 2.65
C PRO A 405 -29.09 22.04 2.14
N MET A 406 -28.19 21.40 2.88
CA MET A 406 -27.55 20.15 2.49
C MET A 406 -28.56 18.98 2.47
N ALA A 407 -29.47 18.91 3.45
CA ALA A 407 -30.54 17.92 3.43
C ALA A 407 -31.51 18.16 2.28
N ARG A 408 -31.88 19.43 2.03
CA ARG A 408 -32.76 19.80 0.92
C ARG A 408 -32.16 19.42 -0.44
N ALA A 409 -30.85 19.55 -0.62
CA ALA A 409 -30.17 19.16 -1.86
C ALA A 409 -30.28 17.64 -2.12
N SER A 410 -30.30 16.82 -1.07
CA SER A 410 -30.47 15.37 -1.17
C SER A 410 -31.93 14.93 -1.33
N LEU A 411 -32.84 15.55 -0.58
CA LEU A 411 -34.24 15.13 -0.46
C LEU A 411 -35.16 15.79 -1.51
N GLY A 412 -34.76 16.92 -2.08
CA GLY A 412 -35.56 17.67 -3.03
C GLY A 412 -36.79 18.34 -2.38
N VAL A 413 -37.95 18.21 -3.03
CA VAL A 413 -39.21 18.79 -2.55
C VAL A 413 -39.67 18.06 -1.30
N HIS A 414 -39.92 18.82 -0.23
CA HIS A 414 -40.25 18.30 1.10
C HIS A 414 -41.30 19.17 1.77
N GLU A 415 -41.96 18.62 2.80
CA GLU A 415 -42.88 19.38 3.65
C GLU A 415 -42.11 20.37 4.54
N PRO A 416 -42.66 21.59 4.78
CA PRO A 416 -42.04 22.55 5.70
C PRO A 416 -41.81 21.95 7.09
N LEU A 417 -40.70 22.34 7.72
CA LEU A 417 -40.46 22.03 9.13
C LEU A 417 -41.49 22.71 10.04
N SER A 418 -41.73 22.16 11.22
CA SER A 418 -42.74 22.64 12.17
C SER A 418 -42.48 24.02 12.77
N GLY A 419 -41.27 24.57 12.65
CA GLY A 419 -40.83 25.79 13.34
C GLY A 419 -40.58 25.61 14.84
N ARG A 420 -40.55 24.36 15.32
CA ARG A 420 -40.23 23.98 16.71
C ARG A 420 -38.77 23.60 16.86
N TYR A 421 -38.24 23.73 18.08
CA TYR A 421 -36.89 23.28 18.43
C TYR A 421 -36.83 22.68 19.84
N ILE A 422 -35.84 21.81 20.08
CA ILE A 422 -35.47 21.37 21.42
C ILE A 422 -34.58 22.44 22.03
N HIS A 423 -35.03 23.04 23.14
CA HIS A 423 -34.24 23.92 24.00
C HIS A 423 -33.60 23.10 25.11
N VAL A 424 -32.28 23.07 25.10
CA VAL A 424 -31.42 22.35 26.03
C VAL A 424 -30.83 23.34 27.02
N ARG A 425 -31.13 23.15 28.31
CA ARG A 425 -30.72 24.04 29.41
C ARG A 425 -29.97 23.29 30.50
N ASN A 426 -29.33 24.05 31.39
CA ASN A 426 -28.62 23.54 32.57
C ASN A 426 -27.51 22.53 32.23
N ARG A 427 -26.85 22.72 31.08
CA ARG A 427 -25.73 21.89 30.66
C ARG A 427 -24.52 22.22 31.52
N THR A 428 -23.91 21.21 32.16
CA THR A 428 -22.69 21.40 32.99
C THR A 428 -21.43 20.84 32.34
N GLN A 429 -21.57 20.10 31.24
CA GLN A 429 -20.46 19.54 30.46
C GLN A 429 -20.81 19.60 28.97
N THR A 430 -19.78 19.62 28.11
CA THR A 430 -19.92 19.81 26.66
C THR A 430 -20.66 18.68 25.97
N TRP A 431 -20.54 17.43 26.44
CA TRP A 431 -21.21 16.26 25.85
C TRP A 431 -22.70 16.17 26.19
N MET A 432 -23.21 17.00 27.12
CA MET A 432 -24.62 16.95 27.53
C MET A 432 -25.52 17.54 26.45
N GLY A 433 -26.62 16.86 26.12
CA GLY A 433 -27.58 17.34 25.15
C GLY A 433 -28.68 16.34 24.80
N PRO A 434 -29.50 16.60 23.77
CA PRO A 434 -30.59 15.72 23.38
C PRO A 434 -30.05 14.49 22.65
N ALA A 435 -30.60 13.32 22.97
CA ALA A 435 -30.15 12.05 22.41
C ALA A 435 -31.32 11.12 22.00
N GLN A 436 -31.04 10.22 21.05
CA GLN A 436 -31.90 9.07 20.68
C GLN A 436 -31.06 7.80 20.49
N ILE A 437 -31.66 6.64 20.78
CA ILE A 437 -31.12 5.35 20.35
C ILE A 437 -31.62 5.06 18.92
N ILE A 438 -30.70 4.72 18.03
CA ILE A 438 -30.98 4.48 16.60
C ILE A 438 -30.46 3.13 16.10
N THR A 439 -29.96 2.26 16.99
CA THR A 439 -29.35 0.95 16.66
C THR A 439 -30.16 0.16 15.62
N ASP A 440 -31.45 0.01 15.89
CA ASP A 440 -32.41 -0.80 15.16
C ASP A 440 -32.98 -0.13 13.90
N LYS A 441 -32.52 1.11 13.62
CA LYS A 441 -32.87 1.87 12.42
C LYS A 441 -31.74 1.95 11.38
N LEU A 442 -30.56 1.46 11.75
CA LEU A 442 -29.37 1.50 10.90
C LEU A 442 -29.25 0.22 10.09
N LYS A 443 -28.77 0.35 8.85
CA LYS A 443 -28.38 -0.76 8.00
C LYS A 443 -26.88 -0.66 7.76
N LEU A 444 -26.19 -1.81 7.83
CA LEU A 444 -24.75 -1.86 7.62
C LEU A 444 -24.38 -1.40 6.21
N PHE A 445 -23.20 -0.81 6.09
CA PHE A 445 -22.60 -0.33 4.84
C PHE A 445 -23.33 0.84 4.14
N LEU A 446 -24.53 1.23 4.59
CA LEU A 446 -25.17 2.45 4.14
C LEU A 446 -24.50 3.68 4.73
N THR A 447 -24.25 4.66 3.88
CA THR A 447 -23.79 5.98 4.30
C THR A 447 -25.00 6.84 4.66
N TYR A 448 -24.98 7.39 5.86
CA TYR A 448 -26.02 8.27 6.37
C TYR A 448 -25.53 9.71 6.31
N GLN A 449 -26.36 10.57 5.72
CA GLN A 449 -26.16 12.01 5.81
C GLN A 449 -26.78 12.51 7.10
N VAL A 450 -26.09 13.42 7.78
CA VAL A 450 -26.55 14.13 8.95
C VAL A 450 -26.75 15.58 8.59
N SER A 451 -27.87 16.15 9.02
CA SER A 451 -28.14 17.56 8.85
C SER A 451 -29.08 18.10 9.92
N ALA A 452 -28.79 19.27 10.49
CA ALA A 452 -29.62 19.86 11.53
C ALA A 452 -29.48 21.38 11.56
N TRP A 453 -30.49 22.07 12.09
CA TRP A 453 -30.39 23.46 12.49
C TRP A 453 -30.00 23.55 13.96
N VAL A 454 -29.01 24.38 14.28
CA VAL A 454 -28.58 24.66 15.65
C VAL A 454 -28.44 26.15 15.88
N ARG A 455 -28.67 26.58 17.12
CA ARG A 455 -28.51 27.98 17.55
C ARG A 455 -28.04 28.03 19.00
N LEU A 456 -27.19 29.00 19.31
CA LEU A 456 -26.75 29.27 20.68
C LEU A 456 -27.80 30.09 21.44
N GLY A 457 -28.00 29.74 22.71
CA GLY A 457 -28.85 30.48 23.63
C GLY A 457 -28.07 31.32 24.62
N SER A 458 -28.69 31.58 25.77
CA SER A 458 -28.07 32.35 26.86
C SER A 458 -26.74 31.72 27.31
N GLY A 459 -25.80 32.58 27.70
CA GLY A 459 -24.49 32.18 28.23
C GLY A 459 -23.36 32.06 27.20
N ALA A 460 -23.67 32.13 25.89
CA ALA A 460 -22.66 32.05 24.84
C ALA A 460 -21.76 33.30 24.80
N ASN A 461 -20.44 33.09 24.78
CA ASN A 461 -19.43 34.11 24.52
C ASN A 461 -18.38 33.55 23.55
N GLY A 462 -18.04 34.32 22.50
CA GLY A 462 -17.06 33.90 21.49
C GLY A 462 -17.50 32.67 20.67
N HIS A 463 -16.53 32.06 19.99
CA HIS A 463 -16.76 30.90 19.12
C HIS A 463 -17.12 29.66 19.94
N GLN A 464 -18.16 28.93 19.53
CA GLN A 464 -18.65 27.72 20.17
C GLN A 464 -18.80 26.60 19.15
N ASN A 465 -18.24 25.44 19.45
CA ASN A 465 -18.43 24.26 18.61
C ASN A 465 -19.69 23.49 19.03
N VAL A 466 -20.52 23.10 18.06
CA VAL A 466 -21.69 22.23 18.23
C VAL A 466 -21.56 21.06 17.25
N ASN A 467 -21.81 19.85 17.74
CA ASN A 467 -21.55 18.61 17.01
C ASN A 467 -22.73 17.64 17.14
N VAL A 468 -23.12 16.98 16.05
CA VAL A 468 -23.95 15.79 16.07
C VAL A 468 -23.03 14.57 16.16
N ALA A 469 -22.99 13.93 17.32
CA ALA A 469 -22.09 12.82 17.61
C ALA A 469 -22.86 11.50 17.70
N LEU A 470 -22.15 10.40 17.43
CA LEU A 470 -22.63 9.04 17.65
C LEU A 470 -21.77 8.34 18.69
N GLY A 471 -22.43 7.63 19.60
CA GLY A 471 -21.81 6.64 20.49
C GLY A 471 -22.13 5.24 19.97
N VAL A 472 -21.14 4.59 19.36
CA VAL A 472 -21.24 3.24 18.78
C VAL A 472 -20.49 2.28 19.71
N ASP A 473 -21.22 1.51 20.51
CA ASP A 473 -20.62 0.64 21.54
C ASP A 473 -19.60 1.36 22.45
N SER A 474 -19.93 2.61 22.81
CA SER A 474 -19.09 3.54 23.59
C SER A 474 -17.89 4.14 22.87
N GLN A 475 -17.73 3.86 21.57
CA GLN A 475 -16.79 4.58 20.71
C GLN A 475 -17.45 5.82 20.12
N TRP A 476 -16.72 6.92 20.13
CA TRP A 476 -17.19 8.18 19.57
C TRP A 476 -17.01 8.19 18.05
N VAL A 477 -18.05 8.58 17.32
CA VAL A 477 -18.02 8.79 15.87
C VAL A 477 -18.58 10.18 15.57
N ASN A 478 -17.87 10.96 14.76
CA ASN A 478 -18.32 12.26 14.33
C ASN A 478 -19.46 12.11 13.31
N GLY A 479 -20.59 12.79 13.52
CA GLY A 479 -21.66 12.88 12.54
C GLY A 479 -21.71 14.23 11.82
N GLY A 480 -20.87 15.19 12.21
CA GLY A 480 -20.80 16.54 11.64
C GLY A 480 -20.78 17.61 12.72
N GLN A 481 -20.12 18.73 12.44
CA GLN A 481 -20.00 19.83 13.39
C GLN A 481 -19.95 21.21 12.73
N VAL A 482 -20.24 22.23 13.53
CA VAL A 482 -20.22 23.63 13.11
C VAL A 482 -19.74 24.51 14.25
N GLU A 483 -18.97 25.53 13.92
CA GLU A 483 -18.63 26.59 14.84
C GLU A 483 -19.61 27.75 14.70
N ILE A 484 -20.09 28.26 15.83
CA ILE A 484 -21.08 29.32 15.91
C ILE A 484 -20.52 30.44 16.79
N ASN A 485 -20.60 31.68 16.32
CA ASN A 485 -20.13 32.86 17.05
C ASN A 485 -21.21 33.95 17.22
N ASP A 486 -22.43 33.70 16.75
CA ASP A 486 -23.57 34.60 16.88
C ASP A 486 -24.83 33.88 17.38
N ASP A 487 -25.95 34.59 17.41
CA ASP A 487 -27.23 34.08 17.89
C ASP A 487 -28.19 33.66 16.76
N THR A 488 -27.72 33.38 15.56
CA THR A 488 -28.54 32.94 14.41
C THR A 488 -28.54 31.42 14.24
N TRP A 489 -29.42 30.92 13.36
CA TRP A 489 -29.52 29.50 13.06
C TRP A 489 -28.44 29.07 12.07
N HIS A 490 -27.65 28.07 12.46
CA HIS A 490 -26.57 27.49 11.68
C HIS A 490 -26.92 26.06 11.27
N GLU A 491 -26.52 25.68 10.06
CA GLU A 491 -26.62 24.30 9.59
C GLU A 491 -25.41 23.50 10.10
N ILE A 492 -25.66 22.35 10.71
CA ILE A 492 -24.67 21.27 10.83
C ILE A 492 -24.88 20.33 9.64
N GLY A 493 -23.80 19.94 8.99
CA GLY A 493 -23.77 18.91 7.97
C GLY A 493 -22.61 17.94 8.20
N GLY A 494 -22.84 16.67 7.90
CA GLY A 494 -21.81 15.65 7.97
C GLY A 494 -22.37 14.29 7.58
N SER A 495 -21.63 13.23 7.89
CA SER A 495 -21.99 11.88 7.50
C SER A 495 -21.27 10.82 8.30
N PHE A 496 -21.86 9.63 8.35
CA PHE A 496 -21.24 8.46 8.97
C PHE A 496 -21.68 7.17 8.27
N ARG A 497 -20.97 6.08 8.57
CA ARG A 497 -21.30 4.72 8.16
C ARG A 497 -20.99 3.75 9.29
N ILE A 498 -21.83 2.72 9.42
CA ILE A 498 -21.58 1.59 10.31
C ILE A 498 -21.34 0.34 9.45
N GLU A 499 -20.16 -0.26 9.56
CA GLU A 499 -19.78 -1.43 8.74
C GLU A 499 -19.75 -2.75 9.54
N LYS A 500 -19.82 -2.66 10.88
CA LYS A 500 -19.87 -3.81 11.78
C LYS A 500 -21.12 -3.71 12.64
N GLN A 501 -21.78 -4.85 12.88
CA GLN A 501 -23.00 -4.90 13.69
C GLN A 501 -22.74 -4.34 15.09
N PRO A 502 -23.33 -3.18 15.44
CA PRO A 502 -23.17 -2.60 16.76
C PRO A 502 -24.16 -3.24 17.74
N SER A 503 -23.80 -3.27 19.02
CA SER A 503 -24.75 -3.64 20.09
C SER A 503 -25.66 -2.46 20.45
N LYS A 504 -25.14 -1.23 20.38
CA LYS A 504 -25.87 -0.01 20.66
C LYS A 504 -25.29 1.16 19.87
N VAL A 505 -26.17 1.91 19.20
CA VAL A 505 -25.86 3.20 18.58
C VAL A 505 -26.78 4.27 19.15
N MET A 506 -26.17 5.27 19.76
CA MET A 506 -26.85 6.47 20.24
C MET A 506 -26.39 7.67 19.41
N VAL A 507 -27.32 8.45 18.90
CA VAL A 507 -27.02 9.78 18.35
C VAL A 507 -27.36 10.83 19.40
N TYR A 508 -26.50 11.83 19.54
CA TYR A 508 -26.71 12.94 20.46
C TYR A 508 -26.09 14.22 19.90
N ILE A 509 -26.67 15.36 20.25
CA ILE A 509 -26.14 16.66 19.87
C ILE A 509 -25.43 17.25 21.08
N GLN A 510 -24.15 17.54 20.93
CA GLN A 510 -23.25 18.04 21.96
C GLN A 510 -22.62 19.38 21.56
N GLY A 511 -21.84 19.96 22.47
CA GLY A 511 -21.53 21.38 22.45
C GLY A 511 -22.80 22.21 22.76
N PRO A 512 -22.72 23.54 22.88
CA PRO A 512 -21.56 24.42 23.10
C PRO A 512 -20.87 24.20 24.47
N ALA A 513 -20.04 25.14 24.94
CA ALA A 513 -19.42 25.10 26.27
C ALA A 513 -20.44 24.88 27.41
N ALA A 514 -19.96 24.41 28.57
CA ALA A 514 -20.79 24.26 29.76
C ALA A 514 -21.43 25.60 30.16
N GLY A 515 -22.68 25.57 30.62
CA GLY A 515 -23.47 26.75 30.98
C GLY A 515 -24.13 27.47 29.81
N VAL A 516 -23.81 27.10 28.56
CA VAL A 516 -24.42 27.68 27.36
C VAL A 516 -25.61 26.83 26.91
N ASP A 517 -26.75 27.50 26.73
CA ASP A 517 -27.96 26.89 26.19
C ASP A 517 -27.81 26.53 24.71
N LEU A 518 -28.44 25.42 24.30
CA LEU A 518 -28.45 24.95 22.92
C LEU A 518 -29.88 24.81 22.42
N MET A 519 -30.13 25.28 21.19
CA MET A 519 -31.36 25.01 20.46
C MET A 519 -31.08 24.11 19.27
N VAL A 520 -31.87 23.04 19.10
CA VAL A 520 -31.73 22.07 17.99
C VAL A 520 -33.06 21.89 17.28
N ALA A 521 -33.07 21.98 15.95
CA ALA A 521 -34.27 21.82 15.13
C ALA A 521 -34.00 21.01 13.86
N GLY A 522 -35.06 20.39 13.34
CA GLY A 522 -35.06 19.83 11.99
C GLY A 522 -34.06 18.70 11.75
N VAL A 523 -33.63 17.96 12.77
CA VAL A 523 -32.61 16.91 12.66
C VAL A 523 -33.03 15.87 11.61
N GLN A 524 -32.25 15.77 10.54
CA GLN A 524 -32.37 14.79 9.48
C GLN A 524 -31.17 13.85 9.53
N ILE A 525 -31.45 12.55 9.65
CA ILE A 525 -30.45 11.50 9.42
C ILE A 525 -31.08 10.48 8.49
N PHE A 526 -30.53 10.28 7.30
CA PHE A 526 -31.11 9.39 6.30
C PHE A 526 -30.04 8.74 5.42
N PRO A 527 -30.26 7.52 4.92
CA PRO A 527 -29.34 6.89 3.99
C PRO A 527 -29.38 7.60 2.62
N VAL A 528 -28.21 7.78 2.01
CA VAL A 528 -28.07 8.59 0.78
C VAL A 528 -28.28 7.79 -0.51
N ASP A 529 -29.06 8.34 -1.45
CA ASP A 529 -29.22 7.77 -2.80
C ASP A 529 -28.10 8.26 -3.73
N ARG A 530 -27.00 7.50 -3.77
CA ARG A 530 -25.86 7.78 -4.65
C ARG A 530 -26.23 7.70 -6.13
N LYS A 531 -27.15 6.81 -6.52
CA LYS A 531 -27.52 6.61 -7.93
C LYS A 531 -28.27 7.84 -8.46
N ALA A 532 -29.21 8.38 -7.69
CA ALA A 532 -29.89 9.62 -8.03
C ALA A 532 -28.88 10.78 -8.16
N ARG A 533 -27.95 10.91 -7.21
CA ARG A 533 -26.89 11.94 -7.28
C ARG A 533 -26.01 11.77 -8.51
N PHE A 534 -25.55 10.57 -8.85
CA PHE A 534 -24.71 10.34 -10.03
C PHE A 534 -25.43 10.67 -11.34
N LYS A 535 -26.75 10.42 -11.44
CA LYS A 535 -27.54 10.86 -12.59
C LYS A 535 -27.53 12.38 -12.74
N HIS A 536 -27.65 13.11 -11.63
CA HIS A 536 -27.53 14.57 -11.62
C HIS A 536 -26.12 15.02 -12.06
N LEU A 537 -25.08 14.43 -11.47
CA LEU A 537 -23.69 14.82 -11.76
C LEU A 537 -23.31 14.56 -13.22
N ARG A 538 -23.77 13.45 -13.83
CA ARG A 538 -23.54 13.20 -15.27
C ARG A 538 -24.09 14.32 -16.17
N HIS A 539 -25.23 14.90 -15.81
CA HIS A 539 -25.80 16.05 -16.52
C HIS A 539 -24.95 17.31 -16.34
N GLN A 540 -24.44 17.56 -15.14
CA GLN A 540 -23.53 18.69 -14.89
C GLN A 540 -22.20 18.49 -15.62
N THR A 541 -21.64 17.29 -15.57
CA THR A 541 -20.45 16.89 -16.32
C THR A 541 -20.59 17.15 -17.82
N ASP A 542 -21.72 16.80 -18.45
CA ASP A 542 -21.95 17.06 -19.88
C ASP A 542 -21.98 18.57 -20.20
N LYS A 543 -22.51 19.38 -19.29
CA LYS A 543 -22.52 20.84 -19.44
C LYS A 543 -21.15 21.48 -19.25
N ILE A 544 -20.40 21.03 -18.25
CA ILE A 544 -19.19 21.71 -17.76
C ILE A 544 -17.92 21.19 -18.44
N ARG A 545 -17.87 19.89 -18.73
CA ARG A 545 -16.64 19.21 -19.21
C ARG A 545 -16.67 18.87 -20.69
N LYS A 546 -17.79 19.12 -21.37
CA LYS A 546 -17.94 18.88 -22.80
C LYS A 546 -18.35 20.15 -23.55
N ARG A 547 -18.02 20.15 -24.83
CA ARG A 547 -18.29 21.24 -25.77
C ARG A 547 -18.81 20.68 -27.08
N ASP A 548 -19.65 21.44 -27.77
CA ASP A 548 -20.11 21.09 -29.12
C ASP A 548 -18.98 21.31 -30.12
N VAL A 549 -18.74 20.33 -30.97
CA VAL A 549 -17.65 20.31 -31.95
C VAL A 549 -18.22 20.04 -33.33
N THR A 550 -17.85 20.89 -34.29
CA THR A 550 -18.16 20.72 -35.72
C THR A 550 -16.87 20.49 -36.48
N LEU A 551 -16.69 19.29 -37.02
CA LEU A 551 -15.62 18.99 -37.97
C LEU A 551 -16.09 19.42 -39.36
N LYS A 552 -15.34 20.30 -40.04
CA LYS A 552 -15.62 20.73 -41.41
C LYS A 552 -14.58 20.16 -42.36
N PHE A 553 -15.02 19.35 -43.31
CA PHE A 553 -14.11 18.69 -44.26
C PHE A 553 -13.99 19.51 -45.56
N SER A 554 -12.76 19.83 -45.96
CA SER A 554 -12.46 20.55 -47.21
C SER A 554 -11.61 19.69 -48.16
N GLY A 555 -11.84 19.82 -49.48
CA GLY A 555 -11.11 19.10 -50.53
C GLY A 555 -11.75 19.24 -51.93
N THR A 556 -11.01 18.94 -53.01
CA THR A 556 -11.48 19.04 -54.40
C THR A 556 -12.65 18.08 -54.67
N GLY A 557 -13.87 18.59 -54.56
CA GLY A 557 -15.13 17.85 -54.76
C GLY A 557 -15.94 17.68 -53.47
N SER A 558 -16.27 18.75 -52.75
CA SER A 558 -17.01 18.72 -51.48
C SER A 558 -18.35 17.97 -51.53
N SER A 559 -18.98 17.85 -52.71
CA SER A 559 -20.19 17.02 -52.93
C SER A 559 -19.93 15.51 -52.95
N SER A 560 -18.68 15.06 -53.08
CA SER A 560 -18.27 13.64 -53.11
C SER A 560 -17.99 13.04 -51.74
N LEU A 561 -17.95 13.87 -50.69
CA LEU A 561 -17.66 13.43 -49.31
C LEU A 561 -18.92 13.11 -48.50
N SER A 562 -20.10 13.56 -48.95
CA SER A 562 -21.37 13.25 -48.30
C SER A 562 -21.58 11.74 -48.20
N GLY A 563 -21.94 11.25 -47.01
CA GLY A 563 -22.08 9.81 -46.75
C GLY A 563 -20.76 9.08 -46.46
N THR A 564 -19.61 9.75 -46.43
CA THR A 564 -18.33 9.16 -45.98
C THR A 564 -18.40 8.87 -44.49
N SER A 565 -17.92 7.70 -44.06
CA SER A 565 -17.94 7.32 -42.65
C SER A 565 -16.87 8.08 -41.86
N VAL A 566 -17.27 8.61 -40.70
CA VAL A 566 -16.41 9.33 -39.76
C VAL A 566 -16.38 8.58 -38.44
N LYS A 567 -15.19 8.40 -37.88
CA LYS A 567 -14.98 7.87 -36.53
C LYS A 567 -14.07 8.82 -35.76
N VAL A 568 -14.56 9.29 -34.62
CA VAL A 568 -13.85 10.17 -33.69
C VAL A 568 -13.58 9.40 -32.40
N VAL A 569 -12.33 9.43 -31.96
CA VAL A 569 -11.86 8.78 -30.73
C VAL A 569 -11.06 9.79 -29.93
N GLN A 570 -11.48 10.05 -28.69
CA GLN A 570 -10.66 10.79 -27.75
C GLN A 570 -9.49 9.91 -27.29
N MET A 571 -8.28 10.45 -27.38
CA MET A 571 -7.05 9.77 -26.97
C MET A 571 -6.69 10.11 -25.53
N GLN A 572 -6.90 11.37 -25.14
CA GLN A 572 -6.57 11.87 -23.81
C GLN A 572 -7.62 12.88 -23.36
N ASN A 573 -8.08 12.74 -22.12
CA ASN A 573 -8.88 13.76 -21.44
C ASN A 573 -7.95 14.83 -20.86
N SER A 574 -8.30 16.11 -21.00
CA SER A 574 -7.47 17.22 -20.50
C SER A 574 -7.60 17.45 -18.99
N PHE A 575 -8.60 16.87 -18.32
CA PHE A 575 -8.79 17.03 -16.88
C PHE A 575 -7.63 16.36 -16.11
N PRO A 576 -6.93 17.11 -15.26
CA PRO A 576 -5.87 16.58 -14.41
C PRO A 576 -6.33 15.48 -13.46
N ILE A 577 -5.78 14.29 -13.63
CA ILE A 577 -5.91 13.15 -12.72
C ILE A 577 -4.49 12.67 -12.41
N GLY A 578 -4.03 12.96 -11.19
CA GLY A 578 -2.70 12.62 -10.73
C GLY A 578 -2.66 11.62 -9.59
N SER A 579 -1.45 11.23 -9.20
CA SER A 579 -1.24 10.48 -7.97
C SER A 579 0.06 10.85 -7.26
N CYS A 580 0.10 10.59 -5.96
CA CYS A 580 1.29 10.66 -5.13
C CYS A 580 2.26 9.54 -5.49
N ILE A 581 3.53 9.90 -5.65
CA ILE A 581 4.64 8.98 -5.87
C ILE A 581 5.77 9.31 -4.89
N SER A 582 6.50 8.28 -4.50
CA SER A 582 7.68 8.36 -3.64
C SER A 582 8.85 7.65 -4.33
N ARG A 583 10.08 7.96 -3.91
CA ARG A 583 11.29 7.44 -4.56
C ARG A 583 11.34 5.91 -4.56
N THR A 584 10.90 5.27 -3.50
CA THR A 584 10.89 3.80 -3.39
C THR A 584 9.85 3.16 -4.32
N ASN A 585 8.78 3.87 -4.69
CA ASN A 585 7.72 3.31 -5.55
C ASN A 585 8.24 3.08 -6.97
N ILE A 586 9.08 3.99 -7.47
CA ILE A 586 9.54 3.97 -8.88
C ILE A 586 10.60 2.89 -9.15
N ASP A 587 11.04 2.16 -8.13
CA ASP A 587 11.82 0.93 -8.28
C ASP A 587 10.94 -0.29 -8.64
N ASN A 588 9.62 -0.16 -8.57
CA ASN A 588 8.64 -1.16 -9.03
C ASN A 588 8.18 -0.81 -10.45
N GLU A 589 8.53 -1.64 -11.43
CA GLU A 589 8.12 -1.41 -12.82
C GLU A 589 6.61 -1.52 -13.03
N ASP A 590 5.90 -2.40 -12.31
CA ASP A 590 4.44 -2.54 -12.45
C ASP A 590 3.72 -1.31 -11.89
N PHE A 591 4.27 -0.72 -10.82
CA PHE A 591 3.82 0.56 -10.29
C PHE A 591 4.00 1.67 -11.33
N VAL A 592 5.19 1.77 -11.93
CA VAL A 592 5.51 2.80 -12.94
C VAL A 592 4.61 2.63 -14.16
N ASP A 593 4.44 1.41 -14.67
CA ASP A 593 3.58 1.11 -15.82
C ASP A 593 2.12 1.48 -15.55
N PHE A 594 1.60 1.16 -14.36
CA PHE A 594 0.26 1.59 -13.98
C PHE A 594 0.18 3.10 -13.86
N PHE A 595 1.19 3.75 -13.26
CA PHE A 595 1.24 5.18 -13.04
C PHE A 595 1.19 5.96 -14.36
N VAL A 596 2.15 5.71 -15.27
CA VAL A 596 2.29 6.44 -16.53
C VAL A 596 1.12 6.20 -17.49
N LYS A 597 0.45 5.06 -17.37
CA LYS A 597 -0.75 4.74 -18.15
C LYS A 597 -1.99 5.47 -17.64
N ASN A 598 -2.08 5.66 -16.32
CA ASN A 598 -3.33 6.06 -15.67
C ASN A 598 -3.33 7.46 -15.06
N PHE A 599 -2.20 8.15 -15.00
CA PHE A 599 -2.11 9.49 -14.42
C PHE A 599 -1.33 10.43 -15.33
N ASN A 600 -1.73 11.70 -15.35
CA ASN A 600 -1.05 12.77 -16.08
C ASN A 600 -0.47 13.86 -15.15
N TRP A 601 -0.63 13.68 -13.84
CA TRP A 601 -0.07 14.55 -12.80
C TRP A 601 0.60 13.73 -11.69
N ALA A 602 1.61 14.32 -11.05
CA ALA A 602 2.34 13.75 -9.93
C ALA A 602 2.41 14.74 -8.76
N VAL A 603 2.46 14.20 -7.55
CA VAL A 603 2.91 14.91 -6.35
C VAL A 603 3.91 14.00 -5.63
N PHE A 604 4.91 14.58 -4.98
CA PHE A 604 5.91 13.78 -4.25
C PHE A 604 5.51 13.68 -2.78
N GLY A 605 5.46 12.46 -2.26
CA GLY A 605 4.89 12.22 -0.92
C GLY A 605 5.71 12.84 0.21
N ASN A 606 7.03 12.77 0.10
CA ASN A 606 7.95 13.28 1.11
C ASN A 606 9.14 14.05 0.53
N GLU A 607 9.52 13.78 -0.71
CA GLU A 607 10.84 14.07 -1.26
C GLU A 607 11.14 15.56 -1.42
N LEU A 608 10.12 16.42 -1.31
CA LEU A 608 10.27 17.88 -1.25
C LEU A 608 10.03 18.48 0.12
N LYS A 609 9.46 17.75 1.09
CA LYS A 609 9.23 18.28 2.45
C LYS A 609 10.56 18.65 3.09
N TRP A 610 10.55 19.66 3.98
CA TRP A 610 11.79 20.20 4.54
C TRP A 610 12.55 19.13 5.33
N TYR A 611 11.86 18.30 6.12
CA TYR A 611 12.51 17.22 6.86
C TYR A 611 13.17 16.16 5.97
N TRP A 612 12.74 16.02 4.71
CA TRP A 612 13.35 15.07 3.77
C TRP A 612 14.56 15.67 3.07
N THR A 613 14.40 16.92 2.62
CA THR A 613 15.42 17.63 1.86
C THR A 613 16.53 18.21 2.73
N GLU A 614 16.29 18.46 4.01
CA GLU A 614 17.28 18.90 5.01
C GLU A 614 16.93 18.35 6.42
N PRO A 615 17.09 17.03 6.64
CA PRO A 615 16.78 16.40 7.93
C PRO A 615 17.63 16.95 9.08
N GLN A 616 18.89 17.32 8.79
CA GLN A 616 19.81 17.99 9.70
C GLN A 616 20.37 19.23 9.00
N GLN A 617 20.63 20.29 9.77
CA GLN A 617 21.13 21.56 9.23
C GLN A 617 22.34 21.34 8.31
N GLY A 618 22.22 21.80 7.06
CA GLY A 618 23.28 21.70 6.05
C GLY A 618 23.49 20.31 5.42
N ASN A 619 22.71 19.29 5.81
CA ASN A 619 22.75 17.96 5.20
C ASN A 619 21.59 17.80 4.21
N PHE A 620 21.84 18.10 2.94
CA PHE A 620 20.79 18.16 1.92
C PHE A 620 20.59 16.84 1.17
N ASN A 621 19.33 16.48 0.90
CA ASN A 621 18.95 15.40 0.00
C ASN A 621 17.94 15.88 -1.06
N TYR A 622 18.46 16.30 -2.22
CA TYR A 622 17.65 16.67 -3.39
C TYR A 622 17.58 15.57 -4.45
N LYS A 623 18.38 14.51 -4.30
CA LYS A 623 18.50 13.46 -5.31
C LYS A 623 17.19 12.75 -5.55
N ASP A 624 16.43 12.47 -4.49
CA ASP A 624 15.18 11.71 -4.61
C ASP A 624 14.12 12.51 -5.39
N ALA A 625 13.98 13.81 -5.11
CA ALA A 625 13.09 14.69 -5.86
C ALA A 625 13.53 14.86 -7.33
N ASP A 626 14.84 14.91 -7.58
CA ASP A 626 15.37 14.97 -8.95
C ASP A 626 15.07 13.70 -9.75
N ASP A 627 15.22 12.52 -9.14
CA ASP A 627 14.90 11.23 -9.77
C ASP A 627 13.40 11.14 -10.12
N LEU A 628 12.52 11.59 -9.22
CA LEU A 628 11.07 11.63 -9.47
C LEU A 628 10.69 12.63 -10.57
N LEU A 629 11.27 13.84 -10.56
CA LEU A 629 11.08 14.82 -11.63
C LEU A 629 11.53 14.27 -12.99
N ALA A 630 12.65 13.56 -13.04
CA ALA A 630 13.14 12.95 -14.27
C ALA A 630 12.16 11.92 -14.81
N LEU A 631 11.58 11.06 -13.95
CA LEU A 631 10.52 10.14 -14.35
C LEU A 631 9.32 10.91 -14.94
N CYS A 632 8.83 11.92 -14.24
CA CYS A 632 7.68 12.71 -14.70
C CYS A 632 7.96 13.38 -16.06
N GLN A 633 9.13 14.00 -16.22
CA GLN A 633 9.53 14.65 -17.47
C GLN A 633 9.64 13.65 -18.63
N ASN A 634 10.22 12.47 -18.41
CA ASN A 634 10.36 11.43 -19.43
C ASN A 634 9.01 10.91 -19.94
N HIS A 635 7.96 11.00 -19.13
CA HIS A 635 6.62 10.53 -19.46
C HIS A 635 5.61 11.67 -19.70
N ASN A 636 6.07 12.93 -19.79
CA ASN A 636 5.21 14.12 -19.96
C ASN A 636 4.11 14.24 -18.88
N ILE A 637 4.48 13.96 -17.64
CA ILE A 637 3.61 14.06 -16.46
C ILE A 637 3.92 15.38 -15.74
N GLU A 638 2.89 16.19 -15.53
CA GLU A 638 3.02 17.46 -14.81
C GLU A 638 3.20 17.21 -13.30
N SER A 639 3.89 18.10 -12.59
CA SER A 639 4.24 17.86 -11.17
C SER A 639 3.83 19.02 -10.27
N ARG A 640 3.30 18.70 -9.08
CA ARG A 640 3.08 19.62 -7.95
C ARG A 640 4.18 19.45 -6.91
N GLY A 641 4.76 20.57 -6.49
CA GLY A 641 5.75 20.63 -5.42
C GLY A 641 5.08 20.67 -4.06
N HIS A 642 5.12 19.54 -3.35
CA HIS A 642 4.54 19.38 -2.02
C HIS A 642 5.62 19.01 -1.00
N CYS A 643 5.94 19.84 -0.02
CA CYS A 643 5.54 21.24 0.14
C CYS A 643 6.78 22.07 0.52
N ILE A 644 6.71 23.40 0.39
CA ILE A 644 7.86 24.25 0.75
C ILE A 644 8.01 24.27 2.27
N PHE A 645 6.91 24.53 2.98
CA PHE A 645 6.78 24.53 4.43
C PHE A 645 5.56 23.71 4.87
N TRP A 646 5.62 23.20 6.10
CA TRP A 646 4.50 22.57 6.78
C TRP A 646 4.40 23.17 8.19
N GLU A 647 3.23 23.72 8.53
CA GLU A 647 3.03 24.59 9.69
C GLU A 647 2.88 23.80 11.02
N VAL A 648 2.56 22.51 10.96
CA VAL A 648 2.31 21.67 12.14
C VAL A 648 3.63 21.37 12.85
N GLN A 649 3.76 21.77 14.13
CA GLN A 649 5.01 21.72 14.90
C GLN A 649 5.66 20.33 14.90
N ASP A 650 4.88 19.26 15.03
CA ASP A 650 5.40 17.88 15.07
C ASP A 650 6.10 17.44 13.78
N THR A 651 5.88 18.17 12.69
CA THR A 651 6.47 17.89 11.36
C THR A 651 7.74 18.71 11.12
N VAL A 652 7.99 19.70 11.96
CA VAL A 652 9.16 20.59 11.88
C VAL A 652 10.36 19.93 12.55
N GLN A 653 11.51 19.90 11.87
CA GLN A 653 12.72 19.23 12.37
C GLN A 653 13.19 19.83 13.71
N GLN A 654 13.73 18.99 14.59
CA GLN A 654 14.22 19.42 15.91
C GLN A 654 15.24 20.57 15.83
N TRP A 655 16.12 20.54 14.83
CA TRP A 655 17.13 21.59 14.67
C TRP A 655 16.51 22.95 14.30
N ILE A 656 15.39 22.98 13.56
CA ILE A 656 14.62 24.19 13.26
C ILE A 656 13.91 24.69 14.52
N GLN A 657 13.27 23.77 15.26
CA GLN A 657 12.57 24.11 16.51
C GLN A 657 13.53 24.74 17.54
N ALA A 658 14.80 24.30 17.57
CA ALA A 658 15.83 24.78 18.49
C ALA A 658 16.41 26.16 18.13
N LEU A 659 16.17 26.69 16.93
CA LEU A 659 16.68 28.01 16.52
C LEU A 659 16.05 29.13 17.35
N ASN A 660 16.77 30.24 17.54
CA ASN A 660 16.15 31.50 17.96
C ASN A 660 15.38 32.13 16.77
N ASN A 661 14.57 33.18 17.02
CA ASN A 661 13.72 33.76 15.98
C ASN A 661 14.50 34.36 14.80
N ASP A 662 15.67 34.96 15.03
CA ASP A 662 16.47 35.57 13.97
C ASP A 662 17.09 34.50 13.05
N ASP A 663 17.60 33.42 13.64
CA ASP A 663 18.17 32.31 12.87
C ASP A 663 17.08 31.48 12.19
N LEU A 664 15.89 31.33 12.80
CA LEU A 664 14.72 30.74 12.17
C LEU A 664 14.30 31.56 10.93
N LYS A 665 14.24 32.89 11.04
CA LYS A 665 13.92 33.77 9.92
C LYS A 665 14.92 33.60 8.76
N LYS A 666 16.21 33.49 9.06
CA LYS A 666 17.25 33.21 8.05
C LYS A 666 17.06 31.82 7.43
N ALA A 667 16.79 30.79 8.24
CA ALA A 667 16.55 29.44 7.74
C ALA A 667 15.36 29.36 6.78
N VAL A 668 14.25 30.03 7.12
CA VAL A 668 13.07 30.14 6.23
C VAL A 668 13.42 30.83 4.91
N GLN A 669 14.19 31.92 4.95
CA GLN A 669 14.61 32.62 3.74
C GLN A 669 15.57 31.79 2.87
N ASN A 670 16.50 31.07 3.50
CA ASN A 670 17.41 30.16 2.80
C ASN A 670 16.62 29.03 2.14
N ARG A 671 15.68 28.42 2.87
CA ARG A 671 14.80 27.37 2.35
C ARG A 671 14.04 27.81 1.10
N LEU A 672 13.40 28.98 1.14
CA LEU A 672 12.74 29.56 -0.04
C LEU A 672 13.71 29.71 -1.20
N THR A 673 14.85 30.34 -0.94
CA THR A 673 15.85 30.67 -1.97
C THR A 673 16.42 29.41 -2.61
N ASP A 674 16.90 28.46 -1.82
CA ASP A 674 17.59 27.26 -2.28
C ASP A 674 16.64 26.33 -3.04
N LEU A 675 15.46 26.06 -2.48
CA LEU A 675 14.48 25.16 -3.10
C LEU A 675 13.95 25.75 -4.41
N LEU A 676 13.46 27.00 -4.38
CA LEU A 676 12.78 27.58 -5.54
C LEU A 676 13.76 28.04 -6.63
N THR A 677 15.00 28.38 -6.30
CA THR A 677 16.03 28.62 -7.34
C THR A 677 16.39 27.32 -8.05
N ARG A 678 16.51 26.20 -7.32
CA ARG A 678 16.84 24.88 -7.90
C ARG A 678 15.73 24.36 -8.82
N TYR A 679 14.48 24.51 -8.40
CA TYR A 679 13.31 23.93 -9.05
C TYR A 679 12.48 24.93 -9.86
N LYS A 680 13.03 26.13 -10.12
CA LYS A 680 12.36 27.17 -10.90
C LYS A 680 11.81 26.64 -12.22
N GLY A 681 10.49 26.75 -12.41
CA GLY A 681 9.79 26.33 -13.61
C GLY A 681 9.66 24.81 -13.81
N LYS A 682 10.03 24.00 -12.82
CA LYS A 682 9.92 22.53 -12.89
C LYS A 682 8.63 21.98 -12.29
N PHE A 683 8.03 22.69 -11.35
CA PHE A 683 6.71 22.36 -10.79
C PHE A 683 5.68 23.38 -11.26
N ARG A 684 4.49 22.90 -11.62
CA ARG A 684 3.39 23.78 -12.03
C ARG A 684 2.73 24.44 -10.84
N HIS A 685 2.62 23.69 -9.75
CA HIS A 685 2.00 24.14 -8.50
C HIS A 685 2.98 23.98 -7.35
N TYR A 686 2.89 24.85 -6.34
CA TYR A 686 3.51 24.63 -5.04
C TYR A 686 2.48 24.76 -3.92
N ASP A 687 2.46 23.79 -3.02
CA ASP A 687 1.86 23.96 -1.71
C ASP A 687 2.88 24.74 -0.86
N VAL A 688 2.60 26.03 -0.64
CA VAL A 688 3.60 26.95 -0.05
C VAL A 688 3.81 26.67 1.42
N ASN A 689 2.73 26.65 2.18
CA ASN A 689 2.75 26.35 3.60
C ASN A 689 1.53 25.49 3.93
N ASN A 690 1.77 24.21 4.16
CA ASN A 690 0.75 23.20 4.34
C ASN A 690 0.09 23.31 5.73
N GLU A 691 -1.22 23.05 5.80
CA GLU A 691 -1.99 22.88 7.05
C GLU A 691 -1.97 24.10 8.00
N MET A 692 -2.14 25.29 7.44
CA MET A 692 -2.16 26.54 8.19
C MET A 692 -3.40 26.69 9.08
N MET A 693 -4.47 25.91 8.85
CA MET A 693 -5.65 25.87 9.71
C MET A 693 -5.43 25.03 10.98
N HIS A 694 -4.42 24.16 10.99
CA HIS A 694 -4.12 23.24 12.10
C HIS A 694 -2.80 23.53 12.82
N GLY A 695 -1.86 24.20 12.16
CA GLY A 695 -0.59 24.64 12.74
C GLY A 695 -0.45 26.16 12.80
N SER A 696 0.49 26.65 13.60
CA SER A 696 0.90 28.05 13.65
C SER A 696 2.39 28.26 13.95
N PHE A 697 3.23 27.22 13.78
CA PHE A 697 4.63 27.24 14.24
C PHE A 697 5.43 28.45 13.74
N TYR A 698 5.41 28.74 12.44
CA TYR A 698 6.15 29.87 11.88
C TYR A 698 5.48 31.18 12.23
N GLN A 699 4.14 31.23 12.20
CA GLN A 699 3.38 32.43 12.53
C GLN A 699 3.63 32.90 13.97
N ASP A 700 3.59 31.99 14.94
CA ASP A 700 3.75 32.31 16.36
C ASP A 700 5.18 32.77 16.68
N ARG A 701 6.16 32.26 15.94
CA ARG A 701 7.58 32.58 16.14
C ARG A 701 8.08 33.78 15.35
N LEU A 702 7.59 33.98 14.14
CA LEU A 702 8.09 35.00 13.20
C LEU A 702 7.11 36.15 12.97
N GLY A 703 5.90 36.06 13.55
CA GLY A 703 4.85 37.07 13.46
C GLY A 703 3.84 36.80 12.34
N LYS A 704 2.68 37.44 12.45
CA LYS A 704 1.51 37.22 11.58
C LYS A 704 1.79 37.37 10.07
N ASP A 705 2.70 38.27 9.68
CA ASP A 705 2.97 38.57 8.27
C ASP A 705 3.79 37.46 7.57
N ILE A 706 4.35 36.49 8.32
CA ILE A 706 5.27 35.49 7.74
C ILE A 706 4.62 34.65 6.66
N ARG A 707 3.35 34.25 6.84
CA ARG A 707 2.62 33.41 5.88
C ARG A 707 2.48 34.15 4.55
N ALA A 708 2.00 35.40 4.57
CA ALA A 708 1.90 36.21 3.35
C ALA A 708 3.27 36.46 2.70
N ASN A 709 4.32 36.66 3.50
CA ASN A 709 5.68 36.85 3.00
C ASN A 709 6.26 35.58 2.34
N MET A 710 5.94 34.38 2.83
CA MET A 710 6.34 33.12 2.18
C MET A 710 5.77 33.04 0.77
N PHE A 711 4.48 33.37 0.57
CA PHE A 711 3.86 33.41 -0.76
C PHE A 711 4.48 34.48 -1.67
N LYS A 712 4.70 35.70 -1.16
CA LYS A 712 5.33 36.78 -1.94
C LYS A 712 6.73 36.39 -2.42
N ASN A 713 7.55 35.88 -1.50
CA ASN A 713 8.92 35.48 -1.82
C ASN A 713 8.93 34.27 -2.76
N ALA A 714 8.02 33.32 -2.58
CA ALA A 714 7.90 32.18 -3.47
C ALA A 714 7.60 32.61 -4.92
N ASN A 715 6.62 33.50 -5.10
CA ASN A 715 6.27 34.04 -6.42
C ASN A 715 7.40 34.89 -7.04
N GLN A 716 8.19 35.59 -6.23
CA GLN A 716 9.36 36.32 -6.75
C GLN A 716 10.45 35.38 -7.28
N LEU A 717 10.69 34.26 -6.58
CA LEU A 717 11.72 33.29 -6.95
C LEU A 717 11.29 32.44 -8.15
N ASP A 718 10.04 31.98 -8.16
CA ASP A 718 9.43 31.25 -9.27
C ASP A 718 8.03 31.80 -9.64
N PRO A 719 7.96 32.82 -10.51
CA PRO A 719 6.68 33.42 -10.93
C PRO A 719 5.90 32.54 -11.92
N SER A 720 6.44 31.38 -12.32
CA SER A 720 5.79 30.49 -13.29
C SER A 720 4.87 29.46 -12.65
N ALA A 721 5.00 29.24 -11.34
CA ALA A 721 4.19 28.28 -10.60
C ALA A 721 2.96 28.95 -9.96
N THR A 722 1.83 28.25 -9.97
CA THR A 722 0.65 28.65 -9.19
C THR A 722 0.87 28.27 -7.73
N LEU A 723 0.66 29.23 -6.83
CA LEU A 723 0.85 29.01 -5.39
C LEU A 723 -0.46 28.63 -4.71
N PHE A 724 -0.46 27.49 -4.02
CA PHE A 724 -1.62 26.93 -3.35
C PHE A 724 -1.53 27.10 -1.83
N VAL A 725 -2.67 27.41 -1.22
CA VAL A 725 -2.99 26.98 0.15
C VAL A 725 -3.41 25.51 0.09
N ASN A 726 -3.11 24.70 1.12
CA ASN A 726 -3.47 23.28 1.14
C ASN A 726 -3.80 22.82 2.56
N ASP A 727 -4.97 22.22 2.76
CA ASP A 727 -5.50 21.88 4.08
C ASP A 727 -6.54 20.73 4.03
N TYR A 728 -6.88 20.12 5.18
CA TYR A 728 -7.73 18.92 5.28
C TYR A 728 -9.01 19.14 6.10
N HIS A 729 -10.00 18.25 5.94
CA HIS A 729 -11.36 18.34 6.51
C HIS A 729 -12.17 19.58 6.07
N VAL A 730 -11.81 20.18 4.94
CA VAL A 730 -12.50 21.35 4.40
C VAL A 730 -13.88 21.00 3.85
N GLU A 731 -14.01 19.80 3.30
CA GLU A 731 -15.13 19.38 2.47
C GLU A 731 -16.13 18.43 3.16
N ASP A 732 -15.83 17.96 4.37
CA ASP A 732 -16.54 16.85 4.99
C ASP A 732 -17.46 17.26 6.16
N GLY A 733 -17.32 18.48 6.68
CA GLY A 733 -18.10 18.98 7.82
C GLY A 733 -17.68 18.38 9.16
N CYS A 734 -16.49 17.76 9.23
CA CYS A 734 -16.01 17.03 10.40
C CYS A 734 -14.97 17.78 11.22
N ASP A 735 -14.42 18.92 10.77
CA ASP A 735 -13.48 19.76 11.53
C ASP A 735 -13.87 21.24 11.48
N THR A 736 -14.17 21.83 12.64
CA THR A 736 -14.49 23.27 12.70
C THR A 736 -13.27 24.17 12.53
N ARG A 737 -12.05 23.67 12.72
CA ARG A 737 -10.82 24.47 12.53
C ARG A 737 -10.59 24.79 11.06
N SER A 738 -10.99 23.88 10.17
CA SER A 738 -10.76 23.96 8.73
C SER A 738 -12.05 23.87 7.94
N CYS A 739 -13.15 24.50 8.39
CA CYS A 739 -14.38 24.55 7.60
C CYS A 739 -14.25 25.56 6.43
N PRO A 740 -15.12 25.48 5.39
CA PRO A 740 -15.06 26.35 4.22
C PRO A 740 -15.03 27.85 4.56
N GLU A 741 -15.81 28.29 5.55
CA GLU A 741 -15.86 29.69 5.99
C GLU A 741 -14.52 30.17 6.52
N ARG A 742 -13.91 29.41 7.44
CA ARG A 742 -12.62 29.77 8.03
C ARG A 742 -11.50 29.71 7.01
N TYR A 743 -11.56 28.76 6.08
CA TYR A 743 -10.56 28.67 5.02
C TYR A 743 -10.68 29.83 4.02
N ILE A 744 -11.90 30.26 3.69
CA ILE A 744 -12.16 31.48 2.91
C ILE A 744 -11.60 32.72 3.62
N GLU A 745 -11.90 32.90 4.90
CA GLU A 745 -11.36 34.01 5.71
C GLU A 745 -9.83 34.01 5.70
N HIS A 746 -9.21 32.84 5.85
CA HIS A 746 -7.76 32.71 5.83
C HIS A 746 -7.15 33.07 4.47
N ILE A 747 -7.76 32.62 3.35
CA ILE A 747 -7.31 32.96 2.00
C ILE A 747 -7.44 34.47 1.75
N LEU A 748 -8.55 35.07 2.15
CA LEU A 748 -8.78 36.50 2.00
C LEU A 748 -7.77 37.33 2.82
N ASP A 749 -7.46 36.92 4.05
CA ASP A 749 -6.43 37.57 4.87
C ASP A 749 -5.05 37.52 4.20
N LEU A 750 -4.66 36.38 3.63
CA LEU A 750 -3.42 36.26 2.86
C LEU A 750 -3.41 37.21 1.65
N GLN A 751 -4.52 37.25 0.88
CA GLN A 751 -4.65 38.10 -0.28
C GLN A 751 -4.64 39.60 0.07
N GLU A 752 -5.31 40.00 1.16
CA GLU A 752 -5.31 41.39 1.67
C GLU A 752 -3.89 41.83 2.08
N GLN A 753 -3.11 40.91 2.66
CA GLN A 753 -1.70 41.14 2.94
C GLN A 753 -0.81 41.11 1.70
N GLY A 754 -1.35 40.84 0.50
CA GLY A 754 -0.63 40.86 -0.78
C GLY A 754 0.05 39.55 -1.15
N ALA A 755 -0.35 38.42 -0.56
CA ALA A 755 0.09 37.10 -0.98
C ALA A 755 -0.56 36.72 -2.34
N PRO A 756 0.21 36.32 -3.36
CA PRO A 756 -0.33 35.86 -4.63
C PRO A 756 -0.87 34.42 -4.53
N VAL A 757 -1.91 34.21 -3.74
CA VAL A 757 -2.61 32.91 -3.67
C VAL A 757 -3.31 32.67 -5.00
N GLY A 758 -2.88 31.61 -5.71
CA GLY A 758 -3.33 31.28 -7.06
C GLY A 758 -4.25 30.06 -7.14
N GLY A 759 -4.41 29.29 -6.06
CA GLY A 759 -5.27 28.11 -6.03
C GLY A 759 -5.61 27.64 -4.62
N ILE A 760 -6.67 26.83 -4.52
CA ILE A 760 -7.17 26.25 -3.27
C ILE A 760 -6.96 24.74 -3.30
N GLY A 761 -6.12 24.24 -2.41
CA GLY A 761 -5.89 22.82 -2.18
C GLY A 761 -6.79 22.31 -1.07
N ILE A 762 -7.53 21.24 -1.38
CA ILE A 762 -8.29 20.43 -0.44
C ILE A 762 -7.63 19.05 -0.44
N GLN A 763 -7.06 18.61 0.69
CA GLN A 763 -6.38 17.31 0.74
C GLN A 763 -7.33 16.20 0.31
N GLY A 764 -8.53 16.11 0.88
CA GLY A 764 -9.53 15.13 0.44
C GLY A 764 -9.44 13.78 1.15
N HIS A 765 -8.80 13.71 2.33
CA HIS A 765 -8.79 12.51 3.17
C HIS A 765 -10.16 12.29 3.81
N ILE A 766 -11.00 11.46 3.19
CA ILE A 766 -12.40 11.29 3.61
C ILE A 766 -12.77 9.82 3.86
N ASP A 767 -13.62 9.57 4.86
CA ASP A 767 -14.07 8.21 5.22
C ASP A 767 -15.42 7.85 4.62
N SER A 768 -16.41 8.75 4.71
CA SER A 768 -17.80 8.47 4.37
C SER A 768 -18.40 9.60 3.53
N PRO A 769 -17.91 9.82 2.29
CA PRO A 769 -18.30 10.97 1.50
C PRO A 769 -19.79 11.01 1.18
N VAL A 770 -20.38 12.19 1.35
CA VAL A 770 -21.74 12.53 0.91
C VAL A 770 -21.69 13.70 -0.06
N GLY A 771 -22.14 13.45 -1.28
CA GLY A 771 -22.03 14.38 -2.40
C GLY A 771 -22.49 15.81 -2.10
N PRO A 772 -23.71 16.02 -1.57
CA PRO A 772 -24.19 17.36 -1.24
C PRO A 772 -23.41 18.10 -0.14
N VAL A 773 -22.76 17.39 0.80
CA VAL A 773 -21.88 18.01 1.81
C VAL A 773 -20.63 18.56 1.12
N VAL A 774 -19.95 17.70 0.35
CA VAL A 774 -18.75 18.05 -0.43
C VAL A 774 -19.05 19.19 -1.42
N CYS A 775 -20.14 19.06 -2.20
CA CYS A 775 -20.55 20.07 -3.18
C CYS A 775 -20.81 21.43 -2.52
N THR A 776 -21.42 21.47 -1.32
CA THR A 776 -21.67 22.72 -0.61
C THR A 776 -20.37 23.41 -0.20
N ALA A 777 -19.35 22.65 0.23
CA ALA A 777 -18.04 23.20 0.51
C ALA A 777 -17.37 23.76 -0.76
N LEU A 778 -17.42 23.02 -1.86
CA LEU A 778 -16.89 23.45 -3.16
C LEU A 778 -17.60 24.70 -3.71
N ASP A 779 -18.93 24.78 -3.56
CA ASP A 779 -19.73 25.94 -3.98
C ASP A 779 -19.30 27.20 -3.21
N LYS A 780 -19.09 27.09 -1.89
CA LYS A 780 -18.60 28.21 -1.05
C LYS A 780 -17.20 28.65 -1.44
N LEU A 781 -16.27 27.71 -1.57
CA LEU A 781 -14.88 28.02 -1.96
C LEU A 781 -14.80 28.59 -3.37
N GLY A 782 -15.65 28.10 -4.28
CA GLY A 782 -15.72 28.55 -5.67
C GLY A 782 -16.07 30.04 -5.84
N ILE A 783 -16.68 30.66 -4.83
CA ILE A 783 -16.98 32.10 -4.81
C ILE A 783 -15.71 32.95 -4.92
N LEU A 784 -14.57 32.44 -4.42
CA LEU A 784 -13.28 33.13 -4.51
C LEU A 784 -12.75 33.25 -5.95
N GLY A 785 -13.28 32.46 -6.89
CA GLY A 785 -12.84 32.47 -8.29
C GLY A 785 -11.45 31.86 -8.51
N LEU A 786 -10.85 31.26 -7.47
CA LEU A 786 -9.60 30.52 -7.56
C LEU A 786 -9.88 29.07 -7.99
N PRO A 787 -8.97 28.43 -8.75
CA PRO A 787 -9.09 27.02 -9.09
C PRO A 787 -8.95 26.15 -7.83
N ILE A 788 -9.88 25.21 -7.66
CA ILE A 788 -9.88 24.23 -6.58
C ILE A 788 -9.23 22.94 -7.07
N TRP A 789 -8.37 22.34 -6.25
CA TRP A 789 -7.78 21.04 -6.49
C TRP A 789 -8.01 20.13 -5.30
N PHE A 790 -8.46 18.91 -5.57
CA PHE A 790 -8.24 17.83 -4.61
C PHE A 790 -6.79 17.38 -4.74
N THR A 791 -5.98 17.57 -3.71
CA THR A 791 -4.52 17.44 -3.78
C THR A 791 -4.03 16.09 -3.25
N GLU A 792 -4.78 15.44 -2.37
CA GLU A 792 -4.36 14.25 -1.63
C GLU A 792 -5.54 13.28 -1.44
N LEU A 793 -6.42 13.17 -2.46
CA LEU A 793 -7.68 12.45 -2.33
C LEU A 793 -7.43 10.97 -2.06
N ASP A 794 -7.99 10.47 -0.97
CA ASP A 794 -8.12 9.04 -0.73
C ASP A 794 -9.37 8.73 0.11
N VAL A 795 -9.81 7.49 0.01
CA VAL A 795 -10.95 6.96 0.75
C VAL A 795 -10.57 5.61 1.34
N SER A 796 -10.95 5.35 2.59
CA SER A 796 -10.58 4.13 3.29
C SER A 796 -11.80 3.31 3.68
N SER A 797 -11.77 2.03 3.33
CA SER A 797 -12.66 1.00 3.88
C SER A 797 -12.05 -0.37 3.63
N ILE A 798 -12.19 -1.27 4.61
CA ILE A 798 -11.75 -2.67 4.48
C ILE A 798 -12.50 -3.34 3.30
N ASN A 799 -13.78 -2.99 3.12
CA ASN A 799 -14.56 -3.51 1.99
C ASN A 799 -14.26 -2.69 0.73
N GLU A 800 -13.56 -3.31 -0.22
CA GLU A 800 -13.14 -2.67 -1.46
C GLU A 800 -14.28 -2.17 -2.37
N HIS A 801 -15.48 -2.74 -2.24
CA HIS A 801 -16.66 -2.24 -2.96
C HIS A 801 -17.15 -0.93 -2.38
N VAL A 802 -17.22 -0.85 -1.04
CA VAL A 802 -17.60 0.38 -0.33
C VAL A 802 -16.60 1.49 -0.65
N ARG A 803 -15.30 1.18 -0.55
CA ARG A 803 -14.22 2.08 -0.95
C ARG A 803 -14.34 2.53 -2.40
N GLY A 804 -14.65 1.61 -3.32
CA GLY A 804 -14.89 1.92 -4.73
C GLY A 804 -16.04 2.90 -4.94
N GLU A 805 -17.15 2.72 -4.24
CA GLU A 805 -18.28 3.65 -4.30
C GLU A 805 -17.94 5.02 -3.72
N ASP A 806 -17.18 5.08 -2.63
CA ASP A 806 -16.76 6.32 -2.00
C ASP A 806 -15.85 7.15 -2.90
N LEU A 807 -14.89 6.48 -3.54
CA LEU A 807 -14.02 7.12 -4.53
C LEU A 807 -14.84 7.62 -5.73
N GLU A 808 -15.84 6.86 -6.18
CA GLU A 808 -16.73 7.30 -7.26
C GLU A 808 -17.54 8.54 -6.87
N VAL A 809 -18.01 8.66 -5.63
CA VAL A 809 -18.66 9.89 -5.13
C VAL A 809 -17.71 11.07 -5.28
N MET A 810 -16.52 11.00 -4.68
CA MET A 810 -15.57 12.11 -4.68
C MET A 810 -15.14 12.52 -6.09
N LEU A 811 -14.80 11.53 -6.93
CA LEU A 811 -14.38 11.78 -8.31
C LEU A 811 -15.49 12.40 -9.15
N ARG A 812 -16.75 11.96 -9.00
CA ARG A 812 -17.87 12.55 -9.75
C ARG A 812 -18.21 13.96 -9.27
N GLU A 813 -18.19 14.22 -7.96
CA GLU A 813 -18.40 15.58 -7.43
C GLU A 813 -17.31 16.54 -7.93
N ALA A 814 -16.05 16.15 -7.81
CA ALA A 814 -14.91 16.93 -8.30
C ALA A 814 -15.01 17.19 -9.81
N PHE A 815 -15.23 16.14 -10.62
CA PHE A 815 -15.28 16.29 -12.07
C PHE A 815 -16.49 17.09 -12.56
N ALA A 816 -17.62 17.04 -11.84
CA ALA A 816 -18.82 17.77 -12.20
C ALA A 816 -18.84 19.23 -11.69
N HIS A 817 -17.94 19.63 -10.79
CA HIS A 817 -17.93 20.98 -10.23
C HIS A 817 -17.09 21.95 -11.09
N PRO A 818 -17.61 23.14 -11.46
CA PRO A 818 -16.93 24.04 -12.42
C PRO A 818 -15.65 24.68 -11.88
N ALA A 819 -15.55 24.91 -10.57
CA ALA A 819 -14.36 25.50 -9.94
C ALA A 819 -13.23 24.49 -9.70
N VAL A 820 -13.51 23.18 -9.78
CA VAL A 820 -12.49 22.15 -9.59
C VAL A 820 -11.72 21.97 -10.89
N GLU A 821 -10.40 22.07 -10.85
CA GLU A 821 -9.54 21.98 -12.04
C GLU A 821 -8.57 20.80 -12.00
N GLY A 822 -8.59 19.99 -10.93
CA GLY A 822 -7.80 18.76 -10.88
C GLY A 822 -8.03 17.93 -9.63
N VAL A 823 -7.69 16.65 -9.75
CA VAL A 823 -7.69 15.69 -8.64
C VAL A 823 -6.37 14.93 -8.64
N VAL A 824 -5.74 14.80 -7.48
CA VAL A 824 -4.57 13.96 -7.27
C VAL A 824 -4.87 13.01 -6.13
N LEU A 825 -4.70 11.71 -6.38
CA LEU A 825 -4.89 10.67 -5.38
C LEU A 825 -3.65 10.57 -4.47
N TRP A 826 -3.82 10.36 -3.17
CA TRP A 826 -2.69 10.21 -2.24
C TRP A 826 -2.11 8.80 -2.21
N GLY A 827 -1.65 8.38 -3.39
CA GLY A 827 -1.17 7.04 -3.68
C GLY A 827 -2.25 6.18 -4.31
N PHE A 828 -1.88 4.96 -4.70
CA PHE A 828 -2.80 3.99 -5.29
C PHE A 828 -2.41 2.53 -5.08
N TRP A 829 -1.31 2.24 -4.38
CA TRP A 829 -0.73 0.90 -4.26
C TRP A 829 -0.58 0.54 -2.78
N GLU A 830 -1.07 -0.63 -2.36
CA GLU A 830 -1.27 -1.02 -0.93
C GLU A 830 -0.11 -0.67 0.00
N LEU A 831 1.13 -1.06 -0.36
CA LEU A 831 2.31 -0.84 0.48
C LEU A 831 2.91 0.56 0.39
N PHE A 832 2.29 1.44 -0.39
CA PHE A 832 2.74 2.80 -0.66
C PHE A 832 1.65 3.82 -0.34
N MET A 833 0.67 3.46 0.49
CA MET A 833 -0.35 4.35 1.03
C MET A 833 0.03 4.84 2.42
N SER A 834 -0.36 6.07 2.77
CA SER A 834 -0.30 6.55 4.17
C SER A 834 -1.49 6.07 5.01
N ARG A 835 -2.63 5.81 4.38
CA ARG A 835 -3.85 5.29 5.00
C ARG A 835 -4.06 3.83 4.61
N ASP A 836 -4.35 3.00 5.60
CA ASP A 836 -4.71 1.61 5.37
C ASP A 836 -5.96 1.51 4.51
N ASN A 837 -6.04 0.44 3.71
CA ASN A 837 -7.21 0.14 2.90
C ASN A 837 -7.65 1.31 2.02
N ALA A 838 -6.73 2.07 1.42
CA ALA A 838 -7.02 3.20 0.54
C ALA A 838 -6.53 2.99 -0.92
N HIS A 839 -5.99 1.82 -1.23
CA HIS A 839 -5.34 1.51 -2.49
C HIS A 839 -6.29 1.08 -3.61
N LEU A 840 -5.85 1.26 -4.85
CA LEU A 840 -6.47 0.76 -6.08
C LEU A 840 -5.87 -0.58 -6.53
N VAL A 841 -4.60 -0.80 -6.18
CA VAL A 841 -3.80 -1.96 -6.56
C VAL A 841 -3.23 -2.59 -5.30
N ASN A 842 -3.46 -3.89 -5.13
CA ASN A 842 -2.96 -4.65 -3.99
C ASN A 842 -1.43 -4.74 -4.02
N ALA A 843 -0.82 -5.15 -2.92
CA ALA A 843 0.64 -5.16 -2.74
C ALA A 843 1.40 -5.81 -3.90
N GLU A 844 0.85 -6.88 -4.48
CA GLU A 844 1.47 -7.69 -5.53
C GLU A 844 1.01 -7.34 -6.96
N GLY A 845 0.27 -6.24 -7.15
CA GLY A 845 -0.09 -5.73 -8.48
C GLY A 845 -1.51 -6.05 -8.97
N ASP A 846 -2.28 -6.82 -8.20
CA ASP A 846 -3.68 -7.13 -8.55
C ASP A 846 -4.57 -5.89 -8.40
N ILE A 847 -5.28 -5.50 -9.46
CA ILE A 847 -6.24 -4.39 -9.43
C ILE A 847 -7.50 -4.83 -8.66
N ASN A 848 -7.78 -4.11 -7.58
CA ASN A 848 -8.89 -4.39 -6.69
C ASN A 848 -10.20 -3.74 -7.18
N GLU A 849 -11.32 -3.92 -6.48
CA GLU A 849 -12.63 -3.41 -6.94
C GLU A 849 -12.68 -1.88 -7.00
N THR A 850 -11.97 -1.19 -6.11
CA THR A 850 -11.81 0.27 -6.16
C THR A 850 -11.04 0.69 -7.41
N GLY A 851 -9.95 0.01 -7.75
CA GLY A 851 -9.17 0.26 -8.97
C GLY A 851 -9.96 0.01 -10.25
N LYS A 852 -10.76 -1.07 -10.29
CA LYS A 852 -11.68 -1.34 -11.42
C LYS A 852 -12.70 -0.21 -11.58
N ARG A 853 -13.25 0.30 -10.47
CA ARG A 853 -14.19 1.43 -10.49
C ARG A 853 -13.54 2.71 -11.02
N PHE A 854 -12.34 3.03 -10.55
CA PHE A 854 -11.56 4.18 -11.03
C PHE A 854 -11.30 4.12 -12.55
N LEU A 855 -10.84 2.96 -13.04
CA LEU A 855 -10.58 2.77 -14.48
C LEU A 855 -11.86 2.86 -15.32
N ALA A 856 -12.99 2.37 -14.80
CA ALA A 856 -14.28 2.50 -15.46
C ALA A 856 -14.73 3.96 -15.58
N LEU A 857 -14.53 4.79 -14.55
CA LEU A 857 -14.82 6.22 -14.60
C LEU A 857 -13.93 6.95 -15.60
N LYS A 858 -12.62 6.64 -15.61
CA LYS A 858 -11.71 7.19 -16.62
C LYS A 858 -12.16 6.87 -18.04
N HIS A 859 -12.66 5.66 -18.26
CA HIS A 859 -13.20 5.26 -19.56
C HIS A 859 -14.53 5.97 -19.87
N GLU A 860 -15.43 6.12 -18.89
CA GLU A 860 -16.67 6.89 -19.02
C GLU A 860 -16.41 8.35 -19.43
N TRP A 861 -15.28 8.92 -18.98
CA TRP A 861 -14.87 10.29 -19.28
C TRP A 861 -14.06 10.43 -20.58
N LEU A 862 -14.19 9.48 -21.50
CA LEU A 862 -13.70 9.61 -22.86
C LEU A 862 -14.87 9.70 -23.85
N SER A 863 -14.70 10.53 -24.88
CA SER A 863 -15.70 10.68 -25.93
C SER A 863 -15.35 9.85 -27.16
N HIS A 864 -16.38 9.19 -27.68
CA HIS A 864 -16.32 8.51 -28.96
C HIS A 864 -17.56 8.90 -29.77
N ALA A 865 -17.39 9.19 -31.05
CA ALA A 865 -18.49 9.51 -31.95
C ALA A 865 -18.28 8.80 -33.29
N ARG A 866 -19.37 8.37 -33.91
CA ARG A 866 -19.37 7.75 -35.24
C ARG A 866 -20.56 8.25 -36.03
N GLY A 867 -20.40 8.39 -37.32
CA GLY A 867 -21.48 8.76 -38.21
C GLY A 867 -20.99 8.95 -39.63
N HIS A 868 -21.66 9.84 -40.35
CA HIS A 868 -21.31 10.17 -41.72
C HIS A 868 -21.21 11.68 -41.89
N VAL A 869 -20.41 12.11 -42.85
CA VAL A 869 -20.36 13.51 -43.28
C VAL A 869 -21.70 13.89 -43.89
N ASP A 870 -22.29 14.99 -43.43
CA ASP A 870 -23.56 15.52 -43.93
C ASP A 870 -23.43 16.20 -45.31
N GLU A 871 -24.55 16.67 -45.85
CA GLU A 871 -24.62 17.36 -47.14
C GLU A 871 -23.86 18.69 -47.16
N GLN A 872 -23.59 19.28 -46.00
CA GLN A 872 -22.82 20.51 -45.84
C GLN A 872 -21.32 20.23 -45.63
N GLY A 873 -20.89 18.96 -45.72
CA GLY A 873 -19.49 18.57 -45.53
C GLY A 873 -19.05 18.58 -44.06
N GLN A 874 -19.98 18.38 -43.13
CA GLN A 874 -19.72 18.50 -41.69
C GLN A 874 -20.03 17.20 -40.92
N PHE A 875 -19.42 17.08 -39.76
CA PHE A 875 -19.79 16.09 -38.75
C PHE A 875 -19.78 16.75 -37.38
N GLN A 876 -20.90 16.67 -36.67
CA GLN A 876 -21.10 17.31 -35.38
C GLN A 876 -21.18 16.27 -34.26
N PHE A 877 -20.55 16.58 -33.12
CA PHE A 877 -20.63 15.78 -31.91
C PHE A 877 -20.35 16.64 -30.68
N ARG A 878 -20.65 16.12 -29.48
CA ARG A 878 -20.30 16.78 -28.21
C ARG A 878 -19.24 15.97 -27.48
N GLY A 879 -18.07 16.56 -27.27
CA GLY A 879 -16.88 15.89 -26.75
C GLY A 879 -16.35 16.51 -25.46
N PHE A 880 -15.77 15.68 -24.60
CA PHE A 880 -14.96 16.12 -23.46
C PHE A 880 -13.75 16.95 -23.93
N HIS A 881 -13.23 17.81 -23.07
CA HIS A 881 -11.99 18.52 -23.39
C HIS A 881 -10.78 17.55 -23.47
N GLY A 882 -9.90 17.78 -24.44
CA GLY A 882 -8.69 16.98 -24.65
C GLY A 882 -8.36 16.70 -26.12
N THR A 883 -7.50 15.70 -26.33
CA THR A 883 -6.93 15.39 -27.65
C THR A 883 -7.68 14.26 -28.33
N TYR A 884 -7.97 14.43 -29.62
CA TYR A 884 -8.79 13.54 -30.43
C TYR A 884 -8.08 13.12 -31.70
N VAL A 885 -8.45 11.93 -32.18
CA VAL A 885 -8.17 11.48 -33.54
C VAL A 885 -9.50 11.32 -34.28
N VAL A 886 -9.56 11.84 -35.50
CA VAL A 886 -10.63 11.57 -36.47
C VAL A 886 -10.09 10.70 -37.60
N GLU A 887 -10.84 9.64 -37.91
CA GLU A 887 -10.65 8.76 -39.05
C GLU A 887 -11.80 8.98 -40.05
N LEU A 888 -11.45 9.41 -41.27
CA LEU A 888 -12.36 9.40 -42.42
C LEU A 888 -12.13 8.13 -43.23
N ILE A 889 -13.18 7.35 -43.45
CA ILE A 889 -13.13 6.12 -44.23
C ILE A 889 -13.89 6.35 -45.54
N THR A 890 -13.16 6.59 -46.63
CA THR A 890 -13.73 6.66 -47.99
C THR A 890 -13.69 5.29 -48.66
N ALA A 891 -14.31 5.17 -49.84
CA ALA A 891 -14.27 3.93 -50.63
C ALA A 891 -12.85 3.52 -51.07
N SER A 892 -11.87 4.43 -51.05
CA SER A 892 -10.52 4.20 -51.57
C SER A 892 -9.39 4.42 -50.56
N LYS A 893 -9.60 5.14 -49.45
CA LYS A 893 -8.57 5.44 -48.44
C LYS A 893 -9.15 5.72 -47.05
N THR A 894 -8.34 5.49 -46.01
CA THR A 894 -8.57 6.01 -44.67
C THR A 894 -7.65 7.21 -44.42
N VAL A 895 -8.23 8.34 -43.99
CA VAL A 895 -7.48 9.55 -43.64
C VAL A 895 -7.59 9.77 -42.13
N THR A 896 -6.46 9.94 -41.46
CA THR A 896 -6.40 10.14 -40.01
C THR A 896 -5.83 11.52 -39.68
N LYS A 897 -6.50 12.29 -38.81
CA LYS A 897 -6.05 13.61 -38.35
C LYS A 897 -6.25 13.74 -36.84
N THR A 898 -5.36 14.49 -36.20
CA THR A 898 -5.44 14.82 -34.77
C THR A 898 -5.92 16.24 -34.58
N PHE A 899 -6.74 16.48 -33.56
CA PHE A 899 -7.20 17.82 -33.17
C PHE A 899 -7.40 17.89 -31.65
N VAL A 900 -7.54 19.11 -31.11
CA VAL A 900 -7.75 19.35 -29.68
C VAL A 900 -9.11 20.02 -29.48
N VAL A 901 -9.80 19.64 -28.42
CA VAL A 901 -11.01 20.29 -27.93
C VAL A 901 -10.65 21.00 -26.63
N ASP A 902 -10.41 22.31 -26.71
CA ASP A 902 -10.07 23.13 -25.54
C ASP A 902 -11.32 23.54 -24.75
N LYS A 903 -11.11 23.84 -23.46
CA LYS A 903 -12.14 24.34 -22.54
C LYS A 903 -12.63 25.72 -22.97
N ASP A 904 -13.91 25.82 -23.35
CA ASP A 904 -14.60 27.07 -23.69
C ASP A 904 -16.13 26.80 -23.73
N ASN A 905 -16.94 27.86 -23.67
CA ASN A 905 -18.41 27.77 -23.68
C ASN A 905 -19.04 27.87 -25.09
N SER A 906 -18.33 28.40 -26.08
CA SER A 906 -18.82 28.54 -27.46
C SER A 906 -18.69 27.22 -28.23
N PRO A 907 -19.38 26.94 -29.34
CA PRO A 907 -19.09 25.76 -30.17
C PRO A 907 -17.70 25.84 -30.83
N LEU A 908 -16.99 24.71 -30.98
CA LEU A 908 -15.71 24.62 -31.68
C LEU A 908 -15.91 24.20 -33.14
N VAL A 909 -15.28 24.91 -34.08
CA VAL A 909 -15.23 24.51 -35.48
C VAL A 909 -13.80 24.11 -35.84
N VAL A 910 -13.61 22.86 -36.26
CA VAL A 910 -12.30 22.31 -36.63
C VAL A 910 -12.27 22.06 -38.14
N PRO A 911 -11.47 22.81 -38.92
CA PRO A 911 -11.26 22.51 -40.32
C PRO A 911 -10.36 21.28 -40.48
N ILE A 912 -10.80 20.33 -41.31
CA ILE A 912 -10.07 19.10 -41.64
C ILE A 912 -9.81 19.09 -43.16
N ASP A 913 -8.56 19.37 -43.54
CA ASP A 913 -8.13 19.37 -44.94
C ASP A 913 -7.63 17.98 -45.37
N LEU A 914 -8.18 17.45 -46.48
CA LEU A 914 -8.11 16.05 -46.91
C LEU A 914 -7.13 15.71 -48.03
#